data_AF-A0A9N7Z6I7-F1
#
_entry.id   AF-A0A9N7Z6I7-F1
#
_cell.length_a   1.000
_cell.length_b   1.000
_cell.length_c   1.000
_cell.angle_alpha   90.00
_cell.angle_beta   90.00
_cell.angle_gamma   90.00
#
_symmetry.space_group_name_H-M   'P 1'
#
loop_
_entity.id
_entity.type
_entity.pdbx_description
1 polymer ?
#
loop_
_entity_poly.entity_id
_entity_poly.type
_entity_poly.pdbx_seq_one_letter_code
_entity_poly.pdbx_strand_id
1 'polypeptide(L)'
;MRTEADPKELIRLVTQHVSAYSSWPEDLKKLIGQLQVYNERLTDFTQAQLLQGLGRGVDVQRFSSDSDYKKETILGLTETLDDSVYRIALSLAKRYSVPLWEVYMTHLEFLFTDSGFSTKDIESRSESLRLFDTLKTDPQAFYSHMTKYVLPTVEGTDLGRLLYYYTLLDAAGCEPHVTTTIKPDSHVKMLKKLRAVANGLDYRKLTDESLDPLVTLQSVLTSQNVLSISKLANRLPVPGGGGATVSPSAVHSVWLQKLFWKGDPQLLKRPPQSDPDYLHAYDTCAKYLDRLVPADAVHLLDNITFSSDAAKILSIQARSEVIKRATKGLRQLAEKSRKRGGDGGGEHEGMGPAGMTFDEALAHLQQSQAHLDTLSHDIILSFRDSQQEQLQSYSRLYDLSRSERSKVHELAVTMATDGQPLECIGKLLCVAVGPLDLSVKTVLHDGVARVVAALSGDPDALTNYSQPLRVLEAMVTTVHNNVQSGDSTVTSDDLLAWLRPFCGDSSLPVRPRIDVLQILESNFSLRDSDVRLLLLYRTQAVLKDREVWIEDVENEDKRYSLFLELLDAAQKWEDFQLLMLLLQAWPPMLKEEVSVSERNPWVVLTSALLTRCQGSEVKLDLGQQIVAMVRTLYNTKHKPPVQCIRHIATLLLQNQPSLQQPALKLMAETGDEELLQLTLDQINSMTPDTASSSDAELLSLLLDAGLLVGCVSSALYPLLSSHMLSHQQEGGWDVEKAAAELMAAGHRPEAGSLLLAHRGTHQGQFTFNSALAVLRKWL
;
A
#
# COMPACT_ATOMS: atom_id res chain seq x y z
N MET A 1 75.53 -46.46 -48.53
CA MET A 1 74.16 -46.43 -47.97
C MET A 1 74.11 -45.26 -47.00
N ARG A 2 73.31 -44.23 -47.29
CA ARG A 2 73.13 -43.07 -46.41
C ARG A 2 72.39 -43.54 -45.16
N THR A 3 73.04 -43.52 -44.01
CA THR A 3 72.35 -43.55 -42.71
C THR A 3 71.65 -42.21 -42.58
N GLU A 4 70.33 -42.20 -42.81
CA GLU A 4 69.49 -41.09 -42.34
C GLU A 4 69.66 -40.99 -40.83
N ALA A 5 70.25 -39.90 -40.36
CA ALA A 5 70.31 -39.61 -38.94
C ALA A 5 68.88 -39.43 -38.44
N ASP A 6 68.52 -40.13 -37.36
CA ASP A 6 67.21 -39.94 -36.71
C ASP A 6 67.04 -38.44 -36.40
N PRO A 7 66.01 -37.78 -36.96
CA PRO A 7 65.76 -36.37 -36.72
C PRO A 7 65.73 -36.01 -35.23
N LYS A 8 65.28 -36.91 -34.35
CA LYS A 8 65.29 -36.69 -32.89
C LYS A 8 66.70 -36.62 -32.31
N GLU A 9 67.58 -37.50 -32.77
CA GLU A 9 68.97 -37.57 -32.31
C GLU A 9 69.78 -36.38 -32.83
N LEU A 10 69.48 -35.94 -34.06
CA LEU A 10 70.08 -34.75 -34.65
C LEU A 10 69.66 -33.47 -33.89
N ILE A 11 68.36 -33.31 -33.60
CA ILE A 11 67.86 -32.20 -32.77
C ILE A 11 68.53 -32.23 -31.39
N ARG A 12 68.62 -33.39 -30.75
CA ARG A 12 69.25 -33.57 -29.43
C ARG A 12 70.72 -33.12 -29.42
N LEU A 13 71.51 -33.59 -30.38
CA LEU A 13 72.93 -33.25 -30.50
C LEU A 13 73.15 -31.77 -30.80
N VAL A 14 72.34 -31.19 -31.68
CA VAL A 14 72.43 -29.76 -32.04
C VAL A 14 72.01 -28.87 -30.88
N THR A 15 70.90 -29.17 -30.20
CA THR A 15 70.48 -28.43 -29.00
C THR A 15 71.54 -28.53 -27.89
N GLN A 16 72.12 -29.70 -27.65
CA GLN A 16 73.18 -29.89 -26.65
C GLN A 16 74.44 -29.07 -26.97
N HIS A 17 74.85 -29.03 -28.25
CA HIS A 17 76.02 -28.28 -28.69
C HIS A 17 75.82 -26.76 -28.57
N VAL A 18 74.64 -26.29 -28.98
CA VAL A 18 74.25 -24.88 -28.96
C VAL A 18 74.09 -24.34 -27.54
N SER A 19 73.59 -25.15 -26.60
CA SER A 19 73.45 -24.76 -25.19
C SER A 19 74.78 -24.75 -24.41
N ALA A 20 75.80 -25.45 -24.90
CA ALA A 20 77.11 -25.58 -24.23
C ALA A 20 78.10 -24.45 -24.55
N TYR A 21 77.82 -23.63 -25.56
CA TYR A 21 78.68 -22.54 -26.01
C TYR A 21 77.86 -21.25 -26.17
N SER A 22 78.39 -20.10 -25.75
CA SER A 22 77.62 -18.85 -25.57
C SER A 22 78.09 -17.67 -26.45
N SER A 23 79.14 -17.84 -27.24
CA SER A 23 79.76 -16.79 -28.08
C SER A 23 79.46 -16.98 -29.58
N TRP A 24 78.18 -17.03 -29.94
CA TRP A 24 77.73 -17.21 -31.33
C TRP A 24 77.61 -15.89 -32.12
N PRO A 25 77.88 -15.86 -33.43
CA PRO A 25 77.54 -14.74 -34.32
C PRO A 25 76.04 -14.42 -34.30
N GLU A 26 75.64 -13.16 -34.54
CA GLU A 26 74.22 -12.73 -34.41
C GLU A 26 73.24 -13.50 -35.31
N ASP A 27 73.64 -13.84 -36.53
CA ASP A 27 72.79 -14.65 -37.43
C ASP A 27 72.53 -16.05 -36.87
N LEU A 28 73.52 -16.63 -36.20
CA LEU A 28 73.40 -17.93 -35.53
C LEU A 28 72.64 -17.80 -34.21
N LYS A 29 72.81 -16.73 -33.42
CA LYS A 29 72.00 -16.48 -32.22
C LYS A 29 70.52 -16.43 -32.53
N LYS A 30 70.12 -15.80 -33.65
CA LYS A 30 68.72 -15.77 -34.11
C LYS A 30 68.21 -17.17 -34.46
N LEU A 31 68.99 -17.98 -35.17
CA LEU A 31 68.64 -19.37 -35.51
C LEU A 31 68.60 -20.28 -34.28
N ILE A 32 69.48 -20.04 -33.29
CA ILE A 32 69.51 -20.74 -32.00
C ILE A 32 68.25 -20.42 -31.20
N GLY A 33 67.83 -19.15 -31.14
CA GLY A 33 66.56 -18.76 -30.54
C GLY A 33 65.37 -19.42 -31.22
N GLN A 34 65.37 -19.50 -32.55
CA GLN A 34 64.32 -20.22 -33.29
C GLN A 34 64.35 -21.73 -33.03
N LEU A 35 65.52 -22.36 -32.97
CA LEU A 35 65.69 -23.77 -32.64
C LEU A 35 65.15 -24.09 -31.24
N GLN A 36 65.44 -23.25 -30.24
CA GLN A 36 64.92 -23.40 -28.88
C GLN A 36 63.39 -23.32 -28.88
N VAL A 37 62.82 -22.30 -29.52
CA VAL A 37 61.36 -22.13 -29.63
C VAL A 37 60.68 -23.32 -30.33
N TYR A 38 61.25 -23.83 -31.43
CA TYR A 38 60.67 -24.97 -32.14
C TYR A 38 60.83 -26.30 -31.38
N ASN A 39 61.95 -26.49 -30.67
CA ASN A 39 62.16 -27.67 -29.84
C ASN A 39 61.22 -27.70 -28.62
N GLU A 40 60.99 -26.53 -28.00
CA GLU A 40 59.97 -26.36 -26.96
C GLU A 40 58.58 -26.70 -27.49
N ARG A 41 58.19 -26.14 -28.64
CA ARG A 41 56.89 -26.44 -29.29
C ARG A 41 56.73 -27.92 -29.66
N LEU A 42 57.78 -28.57 -30.17
CA LEU A 42 57.73 -30.00 -30.50
C LEU A 42 57.53 -30.85 -29.24
N THR A 43 58.17 -30.46 -28.14
CA THR A 43 58.01 -31.19 -26.88
C THR A 43 56.63 -30.95 -26.28
N ASP A 44 56.11 -29.72 -26.34
CA ASP A 44 54.77 -29.37 -25.90
C ASP A 44 53.70 -30.10 -26.71
N PHE A 45 53.89 -30.20 -28.03
CA PHE A 45 53.05 -31.00 -28.92
C PHE A 45 53.05 -32.48 -28.52
N THR A 46 54.23 -33.04 -28.20
CA THR A 46 54.35 -34.44 -27.75
C THR A 46 53.65 -34.67 -26.41
N GLN A 47 53.79 -33.74 -25.46
CA GLN A 47 53.09 -33.81 -24.17
C GLN A 47 51.58 -33.71 -24.35
N ALA A 48 51.11 -32.80 -25.20
CA ALA A 48 49.70 -32.64 -25.47
C ALA A 48 49.09 -33.87 -26.17
N GLN A 49 49.82 -34.54 -27.07
CA GLN A 49 49.40 -35.83 -27.64
C GLN A 49 49.29 -36.94 -26.60
N LEU A 50 50.22 -37.01 -25.63
CA LEU A 50 50.11 -37.94 -24.51
C LEU A 50 48.89 -37.65 -23.64
N LEU A 51 48.61 -36.38 -23.36
CA LEU A 51 47.43 -35.95 -22.60
C LEU A 51 46.12 -36.24 -23.34
N GLN A 52 46.10 -36.11 -24.67
CA GLN A 52 44.96 -36.52 -25.50
C GLN A 52 44.72 -38.04 -25.41
N GLY A 53 45.80 -38.83 -25.37
CA GLY A 53 45.76 -40.28 -25.17
C GLY A 53 45.21 -40.74 -23.82
N LEU A 54 45.23 -39.87 -22.79
CA LEU A 54 44.60 -40.12 -21.49
C LEU A 54 43.06 -39.88 -21.50
N GLY A 55 42.47 -39.54 -22.66
CA GLY A 55 41.03 -39.37 -22.82
C GLY A 55 40.46 -38.09 -22.20
N ARG A 56 41.31 -37.09 -21.91
CA ARG A 56 40.94 -35.86 -21.18
C ARG A 56 40.60 -34.65 -22.07
N GLY A 57 40.44 -34.86 -23.37
CA GLY A 57 39.90 -33.82 -24.28
C GLY A 57 40.80 -32.59 -24.48
N VAL A 58 42.12 -32.77 -24.45
CA VAL A 58 43.10 -31.66 -24.61
C VAL A 58 43.22 -31.23 -26.07
N ASP A 59 43.08 -29.93 -26.33
CA ASP A 59 43.39 -29.31 -27.62
C ASP A 59 44.91 -29.16 -27.75
N VAL A 60 45.49 -30.02 -28.58
CA VAL A 60 46.94 -30.12 -28.81
C VAL A 60 47.53 -28.83 -29.37
N GLN A 61 46.77 -28.12 -30.22
CA GLN A 61 47.25 -26.87 -30.83
C GLN A 61 47.25 -25.76 -29.78
N ARG A 62 46.15 -25.57 -29.04
CA ARG A 62 46.10 -24.55 -27.98
C ARG A 62 47.13 -24.82 -26.88
N PHE A 63 47.28 -26.07 -26.42
CA PHE A 63 48.24 -26.39 -25.37
C PHE A 63 49.68 -26.01 -25.76
N SER A 64 50.03 -26.12 -27.04
CA SER A 64 51.38 -25.81 -27.52
C SER A 64 51.66 -24.31 -27.70
N SER A 65 50.62 -23.46 -27.78
CA SER A 65 50.77 -22.05 -28.14
C SER A 65 50.20 -21.05 -27.13
N ASP A 66 49.23 -21.45 -26.32
CA ASP A 66 48.49 -20.60 -25.37
C ASP A 66 48.92 -20.96 -23.94
N SER A 67 49.62 -20.03 -23.26
CA SER A 67 50.14 -20.25 -21.90
C SER A 67 49.04 -20.37 -20.86
N ASP A 68 47.94 -19.65 -21.05
CA ASP A 68 46.82 -19.63 -20.11
C ASP A 68 46.04 -20.94 -20.25
N TYR A 69 45.75 -21.36 -21.48
CA TYR A 69 45.14 -22.68 -21.72
C TYR A 69 46.01 -23.82 -21.19
N LYS A 70 47.33 -23.74 -21.35
CA LYS A 70 48.27 -24.72 -20.82
C LYS A 70 48.19 -24.80 -19.29
N LYS A 71 48.21 -23.64 -18.63
CA LYS A 71 48.04 -23.53 -17.17
C LYS A 71 46.72 -24.16 -16.72
N GLU A 72 45.59 -23.73 -17.29
CA GLU A 72 44.26 -24.24 -16.93
C GLU A 72 44.13 -25.74 -17.20
N THR A 73 44.70 -26.24 -18.30
CA THR A 73 44.73 -27.69 -18.59
C THR A 73 45.51 -28.45 -17.51
N ILE A 74 46.66 -27.94 -17.08
CA ILE A 74 47.46 -28.56 -16.02
C ILE A 74 46.69 -28.57 -14.69
N LEU A 75 46.03 -27.46 -14.33
CA LEU A 75 45.21 -27.39 -13.13
C LEU A 75 44.03 -28.37 -13.20
N GLY A 76 43.31 -28.43 -14.33
CA GLY A 76 42.22 -29.40 -14.52
C GLY A 76 42.67 -30.86 -14.45
N LEU A 77 43.92 -31.19 -14.82
CA LEU A 77 44.47 -32.55 -14.64
C LEU A 77 44.70 -32.90 -13.17
N THR A 78 44.77 -31.92 -12.27
CA THR A 78 44.90 -32.15 -10.83
C THR A 78 43.58 -32.56 -10.19
N GLU A 79 42.44 -32.33 -10.85
CA GLU A 79 41.10 -32.73 -10.43
C GLU A 79 40.88 -34.24 -10.68
N THR A 80 41.69 -35.06 -10.03
CA THR A 80 41.71 -36.51 -10.22
C THR A 80 42.03 -37.25 -8.94
N LEU A 81 41.43 -38.43 -8.79
CA LEU A 81 41.75 -39.36 -7.71
C LEU A 81 42.83 -40.37 -8.11
N ASP A 82 43.21 -40.41 -9.39
CA ASP A 82 44.25 -41.30 -9.91
C ASP A 82 45.65 -40.74 -9.61
N ASP A 83 46.42 -41.47 -8.80
CA ASP A 83 47.80 -41.13 -8.42
C ASP A 83 48.75 -40.95 -9.60
N SER A 84 48.58 -41.74 -10.66
CA SER A 84 49.43 -41.67 -11.84
C SER A 84 49.20 -40.37 -12.59
N VAL A 85 47.93 -40.01 -12.79
CA VAL A 85 47.52 -38.76 -13.46
C VAL A 85 47.91 -37.55 -12.62
N TYR A 86 47.71 -37.60 -11.31
CA TYR A 86 48.11 -36.52 -10.41
C TYR A 86 49.63 -36.27 -10.44
N ARG A 87 50.44 -37.33 -10.46
CA ARG A 87 51.91 -37.21 -10.61
C ARG A 87 52.32 -36.61 -11.96
N ILE A 88 51.60 -36.94 -13.03
CA ILE A 88 51.82 -36.34 -14.36
C ILE A 88 51.52 -34.83 -14.29
N ALA A 89 50.38 -34.43 -13.71
CA ALA A 89 50.02 -33.03 -13.53
C ALA A 89 51.09 -32.25 -12.75
N LEU A 90 51.62 -32.82 -11.66
CA LEU A 90 52.72 -32.21 -10.89
C LEU A 90 54.02 -32.07 -11.69
N SER A 91 54.35 -33.07 -12.52
CA SER A 91 55.53 -32.99 -13.38
C SER A 91 55.37 -31.90 -14.44
N LEU A 92 54.17 -31.75 -15.01
CA LEU A 92 53.87 -30.71 -15.99
C LEU A 92 53.89 -29.32 -15.34
N ALA A 93 53.30 -29.16 -14.15
CA ALA A 93 53.33 -27.92 -13.41
C ALA A 93 54.77 -27.43 -13.15
N LYS A 94 55.65 -28.32 -12.69
CA LYS A 94 57.08 -28.00 -12.50
C LYS A 94 57.78 -27.61 -13.79
N ARG A 95 57.48 -28.30 -14.89
CA ARG A 95 58.08 -28.04 -16.20
C ARG A 95 57.66 -26.69 -16.78
N TYR A 96 56.39 -26.33 -16.63
CA TYR A 96 55.80 -25.12 -17.19
C TYR A 96 55.73 -23.98 -16.19
N SER A 97 56.41 -24.10 -15.05
CA SER A 97 56.49 -23.10 -13.99
C SER A 97 55.11 -22.65 -13.48
N VAL A 98 54.13 -23.56 -13.47
CA VAL A 98 52.84 -23.32 -12.80
C VAL A 98 53.08 -23.41 -11.29
N PRO A 99 52.70 -22.39 -10.50
CA PRO A 99 52.89 -22.40 -9.06
C PRO A 99 52.30 -23.65 -8.39
N LEU A 100 53.11 -24.35 -7.57
CA LEU A 100 52.62 -25.53 -6.83
C LEU A 100 51.49 -25.19 -5.87
N TRP A 101 51.44 -23.95 -5.38
CA TRP A 101 50.34 -23.46 -4.56
C TRP A 101 49.00 -23.57 -5.29
N GLU A 102 48.93 -23.13 -6.55
CA GLU A 102 47.70 -23.20 -7.36
C GLU A 102 47.30 -24.66 -7.63
N VAL A 103 48.28 -25.51 -7.99
CA VAL A 103 48.06 -26.94 -8.22
C VAL A 103 47.47 -27.64 -7.00
N TYR A 104 48.04 -27.40 -5.81
CA TYR A 104 47.53 -28.01 -4.59
C TYR A 104 46.19 -27.41 -4.15
N MET A 105 45.95 -26.13 -4.43
CA MET A 105 44.69 -25.48 -4.08
C MET A 105 43.56 -26.01 -4.97
N THR A 106 43.78 -26.14 -6.28
CA THR A 106 42.83 -26.76 -7.22
C THR A 106 42.54 -28.21 -6.83
N HIS A 107 43.56 -29.00 -6.48
CA HIS A 107 43.32 -30.36 -6.01
C HIS A 107 42.53 -30.40 -4.70
N LEU A 108 42.87 -29.56 -3.72
CA LEU A 108 42.15 -29.50 -2.46
C LEU A 108 40.68 -29.07 -2.66
N GLU A 109 40.43 -28.09 -3.53
CA GLU A 109 39.07 -27.69 -3.91
C GLU A 109 38.30 -28.89 -4.47
N PHE A 110 38.84 -29.57 -5.49
CA PHE A 110 38.25 -30.77 -6.06
C PHE A 110 37.93 -31.85 -5.02
N LEU A 111 38.84 -32.06 -4.04
CA LEU A 111 38.60 -33.00 -2.96
C LEU A 111 37.36 -32.62 -2.14
N PHE A 112 37.13 -31.34 -1.88
CA PHE A 112 35.93 -30.88 -1.18
C PHE A 112 34.66 -30.88 -2.05
N THR A 113 34.78 -30.61 -3.35
CA THR A 113 33.63 -30.40 -4.25
C THR A 113 33.22 -31.67 -4.99
N ASP A 114 33.97 -32.06 -6.01
CA ASP A 114 33.53 -32.99 -7.06
C ASP A 114 34.09 -34.41 -6.89
N SER A 115 34.99 -34.62 -5.93
CA SER A 115 35.65 -35.92 -5.74
C SER A 115 34.74 -37.04 -5.21
N GLY A 116 33.64 -36.68 -4.54
CA GLY A 116 32.77 -37.63 -3.84
C GLY A 116 33.40 -38.29 -2.60
N PHE A 117 34.59 -37.86 -2.17
CA PHE A 117 35.26 -38.41 -0.99
C PHE A 117 34.55 -38.06 0.32
N SER A 118 34.64 -38.96 1.30
CA SER A 118 34.23 -38.66 2.68
C SER A 118 35.23 -37.71 3.33
N THR A 119 34.83 -37.02 4.41
CA THR A 119 35.73 -36.08 5.11
C THR A 119 37.03 -36.75 5.57
N LYS A 120 36.97 -38.02 6.00
CA LYS A 120 38.15 -38.79 6.40
C LYS A 120 39.08 -39.12 5.23
N ASP A 121 38.51 -39.41 4.06
CA ASP A 121 39.30 -39.72 2.87
C ASP A 121 40.01 -38.46 2.34
N ILE A 122 39.36 -37.30 2.45
CA ILE A 122 39.98 -36.01 2.12
C ILE A 122 41.12 -35.68 3.08
N GLU A 123 40.91 -35.86 4.39
CA GLU A 123 41.96 -35.71 5.41
C GLU A 123 43.16 -36.58 5.06
N SER A 124 42.94 -37.88 4.86
CA SER A 124 43.98 -38.85 4.53
C SER A 124 44.71 -38.51 3.21
N ARG A 125 43.95 -38.13 2.17
CA ARG A 125 44.50 -37.74 0.87
C ARG A 125 45.38 -36.50 1.00
N SER A 126 44.88 -35.46 1.67
CA SER A 126 45.59 -34.19 1.88
C SER A 126 46.88 -34.37 2.67
N GLU A 127 46.85 -35.22 3.71
CA GLU A 127 48.03 -35.58 4.50
C GLU A 127 49.06 -36.39 3.68
N SER A 128 48.59 -37.40 2.94
CA SER A 128 49.47 -38.25 2.11
C SER A 128 50.24 -37.46 1.05
N LEU A 129 49.58 -36.46 0.46
CA LEU A 129 50.15 -35.58 -0.56
C LEU A 129 50.85 -34.35 0.03
N ARG A 130 50.77 -34.14 1.35
CA ARG A 130 51.32 -32.98 2.08
C ARG A 130 50.94 -31.63 1.45
N LEU A 131 49.71 -31.52 0.95
CA LEU A 131 49.22 -30.33 0.25
C LEU A 131 49.40 -29.08 1.12
N PHE A 132 49.08 -29.23 2.41
CA PHE A 132 49.05 -28.14 3.36
C PHE A 132 50.41 -27.50 3.64
N ASP A 133 51.52 -28.22 3.46
CA ASP A 133 52.86 -27.66 3.69
C ASP A 133 53.18 -26.47 2.78
N THR A 134 52.62 -26.47 1.56
CA THR A 134 52.74 -25.36 0.62
C THR A 134 51.57 -24.38 0.75
N LEU A 135 50.34 -24.86 0.95
CA LEU A 135 49.16 -23.98 0.99
C LEU A 135 49.20 -22.96 2.14
N LYS A 136 49.73 -23.36 3.31
CA LYS A 136 49.87 -22.49 4.49
C LYS A 136 50.87 -21.33 4.31
N THR A 137 51.63 -21.31 3.22
CA THR A 137 52.62 -20.24 2.96
C THR A 137 51.98 -18.92 2.53
N ASP A 138 50.73 -18.95 2.05
CA ASP A 138 49.93 -17.76 1.72
C ASP A 138 48.53 -17.86 2.37
N PRO A 139 48.39 -17.46 3.65
CA PRO A 139 47.13 -17.55 4.38
C PRO A 139 46.00 -16.69 3.80
N GLN A 140 46.33 -15.58 3.13
CA GLN A 140 45.33 -14.65 2.57
C GLN A 140 44.71 -15.24 1.30
N ALA A 141 45.54 -15.74 0.38
CA ALA A 141 45.06 -16.41 -0.82
C ALA A 141 44.27 -17.68 -0.46
N PHE A 142 44.76 -18.44 0.53
CA PHE A 142 44.09 -19.65 1.00
C PHE A 142 42.70 -19.35 1.56
N TYR A 143 42.59 -18.36 2.45
CA TYR A 143 41.30 -17.96 3.01
C TYR A 143 40.32 -17.47 1.93
N SER A 144 40.80 -16.64 1.00
CA SER A 144 39.98 -16.09 -0.08
C SER A 144 39.41 -17.19 -0.99
N HIS A 145 40.25 -18.15 -1.36
CA HIS A 145 39.86 -19.27 -2.20
C HIS A 145 38.90 -20.23 -1.50
N MET A 146 39.24 -20.64 -0.27
CA MET A 146 38.41 -21.52 0.56
C MET A 146 37.02 -20.93 0.80
N THR A 147 36.93 -19.63 1.05
CA THR A 147 35.64 -18.95 1.31
C THR A 147 34.82 -18.82 0.03
N LYS A 148 35.45 -18.53 -1.12
CA LYS A 148 34.75 -18.27 -2.38
C LYS A 148 34.29 -19.54 -3.10
N TYR A 149 35.10 -20.59 -3.11
CA TYR A 149 34.85 -21.77 -3.94
C TYR A 149 34.54 -23.02 -3.13
N VAL A 150 35.16 -23.20 -1.96
CA VAL A 150 34.98 -24.43 -1.16
C VAL A 150 33.78 -24.33 -0.22
N LEU A 151 33.71 -23.31 0.65
CA LEU A 151 32.65 -23.18 1.66
C LEU A 151 31.22 -23.25 1.10
N PRO A 152 30.89 -22.65 -0.07
CA PRO A 152 29.54 -22.72 -0.62
C PRO A 152 29.06 -24.15 -0.90
N THR A 153 29.99 -25.06 -1.23
CA THR A 153 29.70 -26.46 -1.58
C THR A 153 29.53 -27.37 -0.36
N VAL A 154 29.97 -26.94 0.82
CA VAL A 154 29.82 -27.71 2.05
C VAL A 154 28.43 -27.51 2.63
N GLU A 155 27.69 -28.61 2.81
CA GLU A 155 26.38 -28.60 3.44
C GLU A 155 26.46 -28.09 4.89
N GLY A 156 25.52 -27.22 5.27
CA GLY A 156 25.47 -26.63 6.61
C GLY A 156 25.28 -27.65 7.74
N THR A 157 24.70 -28.80 7.43
CA THR A 157 24.46 -29.92 8.35
C THR A 157 25.64 -30.90 8.45
N ASP A 158 26.61 -30.87 7.53
CA ASP A 158 27.82 -31.70 7.62
C ASP A 158 28.84 -31.03 8.56
N LEU A 159 28.57 -31.17 9.86
CA LEU A 159 29.42 -30.65 10.93
C LEU A 159 30.83 -31.24 10.91
N GLY A 160 31.02 -32.43 10.31
CA GLY A 160 32.32 -33.06 10.15
C GLY A 160 33.16 -32.35 9.10
N ARG A 161 32.59 -32.14 7.91
CA ARG A 161 33.24 -31.40 6.80
C ARG A 161 33.52 -29.96 7.17
N LEU A 162 32.58 -29.27 7.83
CA LEU A 162 32.77 -27.91 8.33
C LEU A 162 33.87 -27.84 9.39
N LEU A 163 33.95 -28.83 10.29
CA LEU A 163 35.02 -28.89 11.29
C LEU A 163 36.38 -29.00 10.62
N TYR A 164 36.51 -29.86 9.60
CA TYR A 164 37.76 -29.99 8.86
C TYR A 164 38.10 -28.70 8.10
N TYR A 165 37.14 -28.10 7.41
CA TYR A 165 37.29 -26.80 6.74
C TYR A 165 37.86 -25.71 7.66
N TYR A 166 37.23 -25.48 8.83
CA TYR A 166 37.71 -24.46 9.76
C TYR A 166 39.01 -24.85 10.46
N THR A 167 39.30 -26.14 10.60
CA THR A 167 40.60 -26.61 11.11
C THR A 167 41.74 -26.27 10.14
N LEU A 168 41.51 -26.37 8.83
CA LEU A 168 42.50 -25.96 7.83
C LEU A 168 42.74 -24.44 7.86
N LEU A 169 41.69 -23.62 7.98
CA LEU A 169 41.83 -22.17 8.09
C LEU A 169 42.57 -21.74 9.37
N ASP A 170 42.27 -22.40 10.50
CA ASP A 170 42.93 -22.16 11.78
C ASP A 170 44.42 -22.55 11.72
N ALA A 171 44.72 -23.75 11.21
CA ALA A 171 46.09 -24.23 11.06
C ALA A 171 46.92 -23.40 10.06
N ALA A 172 46.28 -22.71 9.12
CA ALA A 172 46.94 -21.85 8.14
C ALA A 172 47.23 -20.45 8.69
N GLY A 173 46.71 -20.11 9.88
CA GLY A 173 46.87 -18.78 10.46
C GLY A 173 46.05 -17.72 9.72
N CYS A 174 44.91 -18.07 9.13
CA CYS A 174 44.07 -17.15 8.35
C CYS A 174 43.38 -16.06 9.18
N GLU A 175 43.44 -16.11 10.51
CA GLU A 175 42.73 -15.21 11.43
C GLU A 175 42.81 -13.71 11.07
N PRO A 176 43.98 -13.13 10.70
CA PRO A 176 44.09 -11.71 10.37
C PRO A 176 43.29 -11.28 9.14
N HIS A 177 42.90 -12.21 8.27
CA HIS A 177 42.19 -11.95 7.02
C HIS A 177 40.69 -12.21 7.11
N VAL A 178 40.21 -12.78 8.23
CA VAL A 178 38.82 -13.14 8.45
C VAL A 178 38.01 -11.90 8.83
N THR A 179 37.06 -11.53 7.98
CA THR A 179 36.18 -10.37 8.19
C THR A 179 34.98 -10.67 9.08
N THR A 180 34.61 -11.94 9.25
CA THR A 180 33.49 -12.36 10.11
C THR A 180 33.80 -12.18 11.60
N THR A 181 32.73 -12.06 12.38
CA THR A 181 32.76 -11.89 13.84
C THR A 181 33.37 -13.12 14.52
N ILE A 182 32.95 -14.32 14.10
CA ILE A 182 33.49 -15.58 14.63
C ILE A 182 34.78 -15.93 13.88
N LYS A 183 35.86 -16.19 14.63
CA LYS A 183 37.18 -16.58 14.10
C LYS A 183 37.31 -18.10 13.92
N PRO A 184 38.23 -18.60 13.06
CA PRO A 184 38.38 -20.03 12.76
C PRO A 184 38.54 -20.93 14.00
N ASP A 185 39.43 -20.58 14.94
CA ASP A 185 39.57 -21.25 16.25
C ASP A 185 38.22 -21.42 16.98
N SER A 186 37.43 -20.34 17.01
CA SER A 186 36.14 -20.33 17.70
C SER A 186 35.13 -21.22 17.00
N HIS A 187 35.12 -21.25 15.66
CA HIS A 187 34.33 -22.21 14.88
C HIS A 187 34.72 -23.65 15.21
N VAL A 188 36.02 -23.97 15.23
CA VAL A 188 36.53 -25.31 15.58
C VAL A 188 36.08 -25.74 16.97
N LYS A 189 36.23 -24.85 17.97
CA LYS A 189 35.81 -25.13 19.36
C LYS A 189 34.29 -25.35 19.48
N MET A 190 33.49 -24.62 18.72
CA MET A 190 32.03 -24.77 18.71
C MET A 190 31.60 -26.07 18.02
N LEU A 191 32.11 -26.34 16.82
CA LEU A 191 31.79 -27.53 16.03
C LEU A 191 32.16 -28.81 16.77
N LYS A 192 33.31 -28.86 17.45
CA LYS A 192 33.71 -30.00 18.30
C LYS A 192 32.69 -30.31 19.40
N LYS A 193 32.05 -29.29 19.97
CA LYS A 193 31.03 -29.46 21.02
C LYS A 193 29.65 -29.76 20.44
N LEU A 194 29.23 -29.00 19.42
CA LEU A 194 27.89 -29.09 18.82
C LEU A 194 27.67 -30.42 18.09
N ARG A 195 28.67 -30.94 17.40
CA ARG A 195 28.63 -32.26 16.74
C ARG A 195 28.14 -33.39 17.66
N ALA A 196 28.45 -33.32 18.95
CA ALA A 196 28.11 -34.39 19.90
C ALA A 196 26.70 -34.24 20.50
N VAL A 197 26.11 -33.04 20.45
CA VAL A 197 24.89 -32.71 21.23
C VAL A 197 23.75 -32.13 20.40
N ALA A 198 24.01 -31.70 19.16
CA ALA A 198 23.07 -30.99 18.30
C ALA A 198 22.91 -31.70 16.95
N ASN A 199 22.37 -32.92 16.98
CA ASN A 199 22.10 -33.69 15.77
C ASN A 199 21.09 -32.95 14.86
N GLY A 200 21.40 -32.83 13.58
CA GLY A 200 20.55 -32.13 12.60
C GLY A 200 20.68 -30.60 12.60
N LEU A 201 21.66 -30.04 13.33
CA LEU A 201 21.93 -28.59 13.32
C LEU A 201 22.54 -28.15 11.99
N ASP A 202 21.94 -27.13 11.37
CA ASP A 202 22.54 -26.39 10.27
C ASP A 202 23.48 -25.30 10.84
N TYR A 203 24.78 -25.60 10.86
CA TYR A 203 25.77 -24.70 11.45
C TYR A 203 26.01 -23.45 10.62
N ARG A 204 25.87 -23.54 9.28
CA ARG A 204 26.02 -22.37 8.41
C ARG A 204 24.95 -21.33 8.72
N LYS A 205 23.69 -21.76 8.87
CA LYS A 205 22.60 -20.86 9.32
C LYS A 205 22.80 -20.34 10.73
N LEU A 206 23.36 -21.15 11.63
CA LEU A 206 23.62 -20.75 13.02
C LEU A 206 24.64 -19.60 13.11
N THR A 207 25.63 -19.57 12.21
CA THR A 207 26.71 -18.57 12.22
C THR A 207 26.57 -17.51 11.13
N ASP A 208 25.44 -17.45 10.45
CA ASP A 208 25.14 -16.40 9.49
C ASP A 208 24.80 -15.11 10.23
N GLU A 209 25.55 -14.03 9.97
CA GLU A 209 25.41 -12.75 10.67
C GLU A 209 24.08 -12.03 10.33
N SER A 210 23.37 -12.46 9.29
CA SER A 210 22.07 -11.94 8.88
C SER A 210 20.87 -12.66 9.52
N LEU A 211 21.08 -13.83 10.12
CA LEU A 211 20.01 -14.69 10.65
C LEU A 211 20.05 -14.76 12.17
N ASP A 212 18.89 -14.88 12.82
CA ASP A 212 18.82 -15.09 14.27
C ASP A 212 19.26 -16.52 14.64
N PRO A 213 20.36 -16.70 15.40
CA PRO A 213 20.83 -18.01 15.82
C PRO A 213 19.80 -18.80 16.63
N LEU A 214 18.91 -18.13 17.37
CA LEU A 214 17.91 -18.77 18.23
C LEU A 214 16.87 -19.56 17.43
N VAL A 215 16.47 -19.06 16.26
CA VAL A 215 15.55 -19.76 15.34
C VAL A 215 16.15 -21.08 14.87
N THR A 216 17.44 -21.06 14.50
CA THR A 216 18.16 -22.26 14.06
C THR A 216 18.28 -23.29 15.20
N LEU A 217 18.61 -22.82 16.42
CA LEU A 217 18.72 -23.68 17.60
C LEU A 217 17.39 -24.31 18.02
N GLN A 218 16.26 -23.63 17.85
CA GLN A 218 14.95 -24.12 18.29
C GLN A 218 14.67 -25.55 17.81
N SER A 219 15.00 -25.88 16.55
CA SER A 219 14.76 -27.19 15.95
C SER A 219 15.47 -28.35 16.68
N VAL A 220 16.69 -28.11 17.19
CA VAL A 220 17.55 -29.14 17.78
C VAL A 220 17.56 -29.13 19.32
N LEU A 221 17.07 -28.07 19.96
CA LEU A 221 17.06 -27.97 21.42
C LEU A 221 16.18 -29.04 22.08
N THR A 222 16.72 -29.69 23.10
CA THR A 222 16.10 -30.72 23.94
C THR A 222 16.57 -30.60 25.38
N SER A 223 15.88 -31.26 26.31
CA SER A 223 16.23 -31.35 27.72
C SER A 223 17.64 -31.91 27.97
N GLN A 224 18.16 -32.73 27.04
CA GLN A 224 19.49 -33.32 27.14
C GLN A 224 20.63 -32.38 26.71
N ASN A 225 20.38 -31.47 25.76
CA ASN A 225 21.44 -30.67 25.14
C ASN A 225 21.40 -29.18 25.49
N VAL A 226 20.26 -28.65 25.98
CA VAL A 226 20.07 -27.21 26.21
C VAL A 226 21.14 -26.61 27.11
N LEU A 227 21.53 -27.28 28.20
CA LEU A 227 22.58 -26.82 29.11
C LEU A 227 23.96 -26.74 28.45
N SER A 228 24.25 -27.67 27.53
CA SER A 228 25.53 -27.71 26.82
C SER A 228 25.59 -26.63 25.73
N ILE A 229 24.47 -26.42 25.03
CA ILE A 229 24.33 -25.39 23.99
C ILE A 229 24.30 -23.99 24.60
N SER A 230 23.62 -23.78 25.73
CA SER A 230 23.54 -22.48 26.39
C SER A 230 24.91 -21.95 26.85
N LYS A 231 25.86 -22.84 27.17
CA LYS A 231 27.26 -22.48 27.48
C LYS A 231 28.03 -21.95 26.28
N LEU A 232 27.51 -22.12 25.06
CA LEU A 232 28.08 -21.61 23.81
C LEU A 232 27.39 -20.34 23.33
N ALA A 233 26.31 -19.90 23.98
CA ALA A 233 25.50 -18.75 23.58
C ALA A 233 26.34 -17.48 23.41
N ASN A 234 27.25 -17.21 24.34
CA ASN A 234 28.15 -16.03 24.31
C ASN A 234 29.18 -16.04 23.15
N ARG A 235 29.13 -17.03 22.25
CA ARG A 235 29.95 -17.08 21.02
C ARG A 235 29.13 -16.86 19.76
N LEU A 236 27.81 -16.75 19.89
CA LEU A 236 26.88 -16.55 18.79
C LEU A 236 26.51 -15.06 18.74
N PRO A 237 26.85 -14.34 17.67
CA PRO A 237 26.50 -12.94 17.53
C PRO A 237 24.99 -12.77 17.31
N VAL A 238 24.44 -11.65 17.78
CA VAL A 238 23.05 -11.26 17.51
C VAL A 238 23.04 -10.30 16.30
N PRO A 239 22.25 -10.57 15.25
CA PRO A 239 22.13 -9.68 14.10
C PRO A 239 21.74 -8.25 14.52
N GLY A 240 22.45 -7.24 14.01
CA GLY A 240 22.18 -5.83 14.34
C GLY A 240 22.50 -5.42 15.79
N GLY A 241 23.01 -6.33 16.63
CA GLY A 241 23.23 -6.12 18.06
C GLY A 241 24.52 -5.39 18.44
N GLY A 242 25.20 -4.72 17.51
CA GLY A 242 26.41 -3.94 17.80
C GLY A 242 27.55 -4.73 18.48
N GLY A 243 27.66 -6.04 18.20
CA GLY A 243 28.63 -6.94 18.84
C GLY A 243 28.08 -7.72 20.05
N ALA A 244 26.81 -7.57 20.39
CA ALA A 244 26.14 -8.38 21.40
C ALA A 244 26.06 -9.87 20.98
N THR A 245 26.06 -10.75 21.97
CA THR A 245 25.96 -12.21 21.79
C THR A 245 24.71 -12.77 22.44
N VAL A 246 24.24 -13.91 21.95
CA VAL A 246 23.08 -14.61 22.52
C VAL A 246 23.34 -14.95 23.99
N SER A 247 22.35 -14.71 24.86
CA SER A 247 22.46 -15.04 26.28
C SER A 247 22.12 -16.51 26.54
N PRO A 248 22.71 -17.16 27.57
CA PRO A 248 22.30 -18.51 27.97
C PRO A 248 20.82 -18.60 28.36
N SER A 249 20.25 -17.50 28.88
CA SER A 249 18.85 -17.39 29.27
C SER A 249 17.92 -17.41 28.05
N ALA A 250 18.27 -16.71 26.97
CA ALA A 250 17.50 -16.71 25.72
C ALA A 250 17.43 -18.11 25.09
N VAL A 251 18.53 -18.87 25.12
CA VAL A 251 18.55 -20.28 24.65
C VAL A 251 17.58 -21.16 25.46
N HIS A 252 17.53 -20.97 26.79
CA HIS A 252 16.56 -21.69 27.63
C HIS A 252 15.13 -21.24 27.36
N SER A 253 14.88 -19.94 27.16
CA SER A 253 13.56 -19.40 26.84
C SER A 253 12.98 -20.04 25.57
N VAL A 254 13.77 -20.11 24.50
CA VAL A 254 13.37 -20.74 23.22
C VAL A 254 13.12 -22.24 23.36
N TRP A 255 13.95 -22.95 24.13
CA TRP A 255 13.72 -24.36 24.45
C TRP A 255 12.43 -24.55 25.26
N LEU A 256 12.17 -23.71 26.26
CA LEU A 256 10.97 -23.80 27.10
C LEU A 256 9.69 -23.51 26.32
N GLN A 257 9.73 -22.56 25.39
CA GLN A 257 8.62 -22.30 24.46
C GLN A 257 8.34 -23.55 23.60
N LYS A 258 9.40 -24.18 23.05
CA LYS A 258 9.26 -25.44 22.30
C LYS A 258 8.71 -26.56 23.19
N LEU A 259 9.23 -26.71 24.41
CA LEU A 259 8.78 -27.71 25.38
C LEU A 259 7.29 -27.56 25.68
N PHE A 260 6.81 -26.33 25.87
CA PHE A 260 5.40 -26.03 26.12
C PHE A 260 4.50 -26.43 24.93
N TRP A 261 4.88 -26.06 23.70
CA TRP A 261 4.03 -26.29 22.53
C TRP A 261 4.15 -27.68 21.91
N LYS A 262 5.37 -28.23 21.83
CA LYS A 262 5.69 -29.45 21.09
C LYS A 262 6.09 -30.61 21.99
N GLY A 263 6.31 -30.37 23.28
CA GLY A 263 6.86 -31.35 24.20
C GLY A 263 8.37 -31.52 24.05
N ASP A 264 8.88 -32.56 24.70
CA ASP A 264 10.30 -32.94 24.69
C ASP A 264 10.43 -34.46 24.80
N PRO A 265 11.35 -35.11 24.07
CA PRO A 265 11.48 -36.56 24.06
C PRO A 265 11.62 -37.23 25.43
N GLN A 266 12.14 -36.52 26.45
CA GLN A 266 12.30 -37.05 27.80
C GLN A 266 11.29 -36.49 28.80
N LEU A 267 11.03 -35.19 28.77
CA LEU A 267 10.20 -34.54 29.78
C LEU A 267 8.69 -34.64 29.45
N LEU A 268 8.33 -34.47 28.18
CA LEU A 268 6.94 -34.44 27.70
C LEU A 268 6.85 -35.16 26.35
N LYS A 269 6.77 -36.49 26.40
CA LYS A 269 6.87 -37.38 25.21
C LYS A 269 5.81 -37.14 24.14
N ARG A 270 4.68 -36.55 24.50
CA ARG A 270 3.57 -36.24 23.60
C ARG A 270 3.30 -34.73 23.65
N PRO A 271 3.04 -34.09 22.51
CA PRO A 271 2.57 -32.71 22.48
C PRO A 271 1.27 -32.56 23.30
N PRO A 272 1.12 -31.50 24.09
CA PRO A 272 -0.14 -31.22 24.78
C PRO A 272 -1.31 -31.03 23.80
N GLN A 273 -2.52 -31.44 24.17
CA GLN A 273 -3.70 -31.35 23.31
C GLN A 273 -4.92 -30.70 23.98
N SER A 274 -4.91 -30.57 25.30
CA SER A 274 -6.00 -29.99 26.09
C SER A 274 -5.47 -29.01 27.13
N ASP A 275 -6.33 -28.13 27.64
CA ASP A 275 -5.97 -27.18 28.70
C ASP A 275 -5.24 -27.82 29.90
N PRO A 276 -5.70 -28.97 30.47
CA PRO A 276 -4.95 -29.68 31.51
C PRO A 276 -3.54 -30.11 31.08
N ASP A 277 -3.37 -30.56 29.83
CA ASP A 277 -2.06 -30.96 29.31
C ASP A 277 -1.12 -29.77 29.20
N TYR A 278 -1.62 -28.61 28.74
CA TYR A 278 -0.83 -27.39 28.65
C TYR A 278 -0.47 -26.82 30.02
N LEU A 279 -1.36 -26.92 31.01
CA LEU A 279 -1.03 -26.60 32.40
C LEU A 279 0.06 -27.53 32.96
N HIS A 280 0.01 -28.82 32.64
CA HIS A 280 1.06 -29.77 33.00
C HIS A 280 2.39 -29.46 32.27
N ALA A 281 2.32 -29.05 31.00
CA ALA A 281 3.47 -28.62 30.24
C ALA A 281 4.12 -27.37 30.88
N TYR A 282 3.30 -26.40 31.28
CA TYR A 282 3.75 -25.24 32.03
C TYR A 282 4.40 -25.62 33.37
N ASP A 283 3.81 -26.53 34.15
CA ASP A 283 4.40 -27.01 35.42
C ASP A 283 5.78 -27.66 35.19
N THR A 284 5.99 -28.26 34.02
CA THR A 284 7.30 -28.79 33.61
C THR A 284 8.27 -27.66 33.25
N CYS A 285 7.83 -26.66 32.49
CA CYS A 285 8.62 -25.46 32.18
C CYS A 285 9.02 -24.69 33.45
N ALA A 286 8.09 -24.57 34.41
CA ALA A 286 8.25 -23.81 35.65
C ALA A 286 9.47 -24.24 36.48
N LYS A 287 9.89 -25.51 36.37
CA LYS A 287 11.07 -26.07 37.05
C LYS A 287 12.39 -25.48 36.57
N TYR A 288 12.40 -24.82 35.41
CA TYR A 288 13.60 -24.27 34.77
C TYR A 288 13.57 -22.73 34.69
N LEU A 289 12.57 -22.07 35.29
CA LEU A 289 12.49 -20.60 35.31
C LEU A 289 13.69 -19.95 36.04
N ASP A 290 14.37 -20.67 36.92
CA ASP A 290 15.59 -20.21 37.59
C ASP A 290 16.79 -20.08 36.64
N ARG A 291 16.68 -20.62 35.41
CA ARG A 291 17.66 -20.45 34.32
C ARG A 291 17.42 -19.19 33.48
N LEU A 292 16.31 -18.50 33.70
CA LEU A 292 15.93 -17.30 32.95
C LEU A 292 16.22 -16.03 33.74
N VAL A 293 16.65 -14.99 33.03
CA VAL A 293 16.57 -13.62 33.54
C VAL A 293 15.13 -13.10 33.44
N PRO A 294 14.73 -12.08 34.23
CA PRO A 294 13.34 -11.61 34.27
C PRO A 294 12.75 -11.27 32.89
N ALA A 295 13.49 -10.58 32.04
CA ALA A 295 13.06 -10.24 30.67
C ALA A 295 12.72 -11.48 29.81
N ASP A 296 13.60 -12.49 29.80
CA ASP A 296 13.40 -13.71 29.01
C ASP A 296 12.27 -14.59 29.56
N ALA A 297 12.03 -14.53 30.87
CA ALA A 297 10.89 -15.19 31.51
C ALA A 297 9.57 -14.53 31.10
N VAL A 298 9.50 -13.19 31.09
CA VAL A 298 8.33 -12.45 30.56
C VAL A 298 8.10 -12.78 29.09
N HIS A 299 9.15 -12.72 28.27
CA HIS A 299 9.04 -13.06 26.84
C HIS A 299 8.55 -14.49 26.62
N LEU A 300 9.03 -15.48 27.39
CA LEU A 300 8.51 -16.85 27.34
C LEU A 300 7.01 -16.88 27.67
N LEU A 301 6.61 -16.23 28.76
CA LEU A 301 5.24 -16.23 29.24
C LEU A 301 4.29 -15.60 28.22
N ASP A 302 4.66 -14.46 27.64
CA ASP A 302 3.88 -13.81 26.59
C ASP A 302 3.73 -14.70 25.36
N ASN A 303 4.78 -15.40 24.95
CA ASN A 303 4.72 -16.33 23.83
C ASN A 303 3.79 -17.54 24.06
N ILE A 304 3.55 -17.92 25.32
CA ILE A 304 2.66 -19.04 25.66
C ILE A 304 1.24 -18.59 26.09
N THR A 305 1.02 -17.31 26.39
CA THR A 305 -0.31 -16.79 26.81
C THR A 305 -0.92 -15.74 25.88
N PHE A 306 -0.13 -14.95 25.17
CA PHE A 306 -0.60 -13.84 24.32
C PHE A 306 -0.13 -13.95 22.86
N SER A 307 0.25 -15.15 22.42
CA SER A 307 0.51 -15.45 21.00
C SER A 307 -0.76 -15.86 20.26
N SER A 308 -0.73 -15.81 18.92
CA SER A 308 -1.86 -16.26 18.10
C SER A 308 -2.24 -17.72 18.38
N ASP A 309 -1.24 -18.58 18.60
CA ASP A 309 -1.45 -19.99 18.94
C ASP A 309 -2.09 -20.13 20.33
N ALA A 310 -1.66 -19.33 21.31
CA ALA A 310 -2.25 -19.30 22.65
C ALA A 310 -3.72 -18.88 22.62
N ALA A 311 -4.07 -17.81 21.91
CA ALA A 311 -5.45 -17.35 21.80
C ALA A 311 -6.37 -18.33 21.05
N LYS A 312 -5.81 -19.15 20.15
CA LYS A 312 -6.57 -20.16 19.38
C LYS A 312 -6.75 -21.48 20.13
N ILE A 313 -5.72 -21.93 20.85
CA ILE A 313 -5.66 -23.29 21.41
C ILE A 313 -6.09 -23.30 22.89
N LEU A 314 -5.72 -22.28 23.67
CA LEU A 314 -5.92 -22.25 25.12
C LEU A 314 -7.14 -21.44 25.50
N SER A 315 -7.91 -21.92 26.48
CA SER A 315 -8.95 -21.10 27.09
C SER A 315 -8.37 -19.91 27.88
N ILE A 316 -9.20 -18.89 28.08
CA ILE A 316 -8.84 -17.74 28.93
C ILE A 316 -8.49 -18.21 30.35
N GLN A 317 -9.23 -19.21 30.86
CA GLN A 317 -8.99 -19.80 32.18
C GLN A 317 -7.62 -20.50 32.26
N ALA A 318 -7.25 -21.30 31.26
CA ALA A 318 -5.93 -21.95 31.23
C ALA A 318 -4.80 -20.93 31.19
N ARG A 319 -4.92 -19.89 30.35
CA ARG A 319 -3.94 -18.80 30.28
C ARG A 319 -3.82 -18.03 31.59
N SER A 320 -4.95 -17.73 32.25
CA SER A 320 -4.95 -17.08 33.57
C SER A 320 -4.25 -17.95 34.61
N GLU A 321 -4.48 -19.26 34.58
CA GLU A 321 -3.86 -20.18 35.53
C GLU A 321 -2.34 -20.30 35.32
N VAL A 322 -1.87 -20.28 34.06
CA VAL A 322 -0.44 -20.16 33.73
C VAL A 322 0.17 -18.89 34.35
N ILE A 323 -0.45 -17.73 34.14
CA ILE A 323 0.05 -16.44 34.68
C ILE A 323 0.06 -16.45 36.21
N LYS A 324 -0.97 -17.01 36.87
CA LYS A 324 -1.01 -17.13 38.34
C LYS A 324 0.13 -17.98 38.87
N ARG A 325 0.37 -19.15 38.27
CA ARG A 325 1.48 -20.04 38.66
C ARG A 325 2.83 -19.41 38.37
N ALA A 326 2.99 -18.71 37.26
CA ALA A 326 4.19 -17.94 36.90
C ALA A 326 4.50 -16.82 37.89
N THR A 327 3.49 -16.04 38.25
CA THR A 327 3.61 -14.97 39.24
C THR A 327 4.10 -15.53 40.57
N LYS A 328 3.56 -16.66 41.03
CA LYS A 328 4.02 -17.34 42.25
C LYS A 328 5.46 -17.83 42.13
N GLY A 329 5.82 -18.45 41.00
CA GLY A 329 7.18 -18.93 40.73
C GLY A 329 8.21 -17.80 40.72
N LEU A 330 7.94 -16.71 40.00
CA LEU A 330 8.83 -15.54 39.92
C LEU A 330 8.99 -14.85 41.27
N ARG A 331 7.93 -14.73 42.09
CA ARG A 331 8.06 -14.19 43.47
C ARG A 331 9.04 -15.01 44.31
N GLN A 332 8.95 -16.34 44.24
CA GLN A 332 9.86 -17.22 44.98
C GLN A 332 11.31 -17.09 44.49
N LEU A 333 11.52 -16.88 43.19
CA LEU A 333 12.85 -16.64 42.63
C LEU A 333 13.41 -15.27 43.05
N ALA A 334 12.59 -14.22 43.04
CA ALA A 334 12.95 -12.89 43.51
C ALA A 334 13.34 -12.90 45.00
N GLU A 335 12.64 -13.65 45.84
CA GLU A 335 13.00 -13.79 47.25
C GLU A 335 14.30 -14.57 47.45
N LYS A 336 14.52 -15.63 46.64
CA LYS A 336 15.77 -16.40 46.65
C LYS A 336 16.98 -15.57 46.19
N SER A 337 16.82 -14.70 45.20
CA SER A 337 17.91 -13.84 44.72
C SER A 337 18.28 -12.78 45.75
N ARG A 338 17.30 -12.11 46.36
CA ARG A 338 17.51 -11.16 47.47
C ARG A 338 18.25 -11.78 48.66
N LYS A 339 17.93 -13.02 49.03
CA LYS A 339 18.62 -13.74 50.12
C LYS A 339 20.07 -14.12 49.80
N ARG A 340 20.46 -14.20 48.53
CA ARG A 340 21.85 -14.51 48.11
C ARG A 340 22.73 -13.27 47.96
N GLY A 341 22.15 -12.08 47.74
CA GLY A 341 22.87 -10.81 47.57
C GLY A 341 23.11 -10.02 48.85
N GLY A 342 22.79 -10.59 50.03
CA GLY A 342 22.77 -9.87 51.32
C GLY A 342 24.12 -9.62 52.00
N ASP A 343 25.27 -9.79 51.33
CA ASP A 343 26.59 -9.52 51.94
C ASP A 343 27.55 -8.93 50.89
N GLY A 344 27.65 -7.60 50.85
CA GLY A 344 28.57 -6.85 49.98
C GLY A 344 27.87 -5.85 49.06
N GLY A 345 27.85 -4.58 49.47
CA GLY A 345 27.30 -3.47 48.69
C GLY A 345 28.04 -3.21 47.36
N GLY A 346 27.26 -2.77 46.37
CA GLY A 346 27.72 -2.31 45.06
C GLY A 346 26.60 -2.46 44.02
N GLU A 347 26.17 -1.34 43.45
CA GLU A 347 25.01 -1.10 42.57
C GLU A 347 25.02 -1.86 41.21
N HIS A 348 25.15 -3.18 41.24
CA HIS A 348 24.96 -4.04 40.07
C HIS A 348 24.07 -5.24 40.44
N GLU A 349 22.88 -4.95 40.96
CA GLU A 349 21.82 -5.96 41.09
C GLU A 349 21.34 -6.38 39.69
N GLY A 350 21.78 -7.55 39.22
CA GLY A 350 21.04 -8.37 38.26
C GLY A 350 20.59 -7.71 36.94
N MET A 351 21.28 -6.67 36.47
CA MET A 351 20.98 -6.02 35.20
C MET A 351 21.34 -6.99 34.07
N GLY A 352 20.37 -7.78 33.59
CA GLY A 352 20.50 -8.43 32.29
C GLY A 352 20.70 -7.38 31.19
N PRO A 353 21.13 -7.75 29.97
CA PRO A 353 21.36 -6.78 28.89
C PRO A 353 20.14 -5.92 28.51
N ALA A 354 18.93 -6.28 28.97
CA ALA A 354 17.67 -5.50 28.82
C ALA A 354 17.24 -4.71 30.09
N GLY A 355 17.97 -4.81 31.20
CA GLY A 355 17.73 -4.03 32.42
C GLY A 355 16.48 -4.37 33.25
N MET A 356 15.64 -5.32 32.85
CA MET A 356 14.39 -5.63 33.56
C MET A 356 14.62 -6.32 34.92
N THR A 357 14.01 -5.77 35.97
CA THR A 357 14.05 -6.32 37.33
C THR A 357 12.94 -7.36 37.58
N PHE A 358 13.05 -8.13 38.67
CA PHE A 358 11.98 -9.05 39.08
C PHE A 358 10.68 -8.34 39.46
N ASP A 359 10.75 -7.14 40.03
CA ASP A 359 9.56 -6.38 40.41
C ASP A 359 8.80 -5.88 39.16
N GLU A 360 9.53 -5.42 38.12
CA GLU A 360 8.96 -5.07 36.82
C GLU A 360 8.33 -6.28 36.11
N ALA A 361 9.01 -7.43 36.12
CA ALA A 361 8.45 -8.66 35.56
C ALA A 361 7.17 -9.10 36.30
N LEU A 362 7.11 -8.94 37.63
CA LEU A 362 5.91 -9.22 38.42
C LEU A 362 4.77 -8.23 38.11
N ALA A 363 5.08 -6.95 37.95
CA ALA A 363 4.10 -5.94 37.52
C ALA A 363 3.54 -6.27 36.12
N HIS A 364 4.41 -6.71 35.20
CA HIS A 364 4.02 -7.17 33.87
C HIS A 364 3.03 -8.35 33.91
N LEU A 365 3.28 -9.36 34.76
CA LEU A 365 2.36 -10.48 34.93
C LEU A 365 1.06 -10.10 35.65
N GLN A 366 1.10 -9.13 36.56
CA GLN A 366 -0.11 -8.59 37.18
C GLN A 366 -1.01 -7.89 36.15
N GLN A 367 -0.42 -7.08 35.27
CA GLN A 367 -1.15 -6.48 34.15
C GLN A 367 -1.71 -7.55 33.21
N SER A 368 -0.91 -8.58 32.90
CA SER A 368 -1.31 -9.72 32.06
C SER A 368 -2.53 -10.45 32.64
N GLN A 369 -2.52 -10.70 33.95
CA GLN A 369 -3.64 -11.33 34.65
C GLN A 369 -4.89 -10.44 34.58
N ALA A 370 -4.75 -9.15 34.88
CA ALA A 370 -5.87 -8.21 34.85
C ALA A 370 -6.45 -8.07 33.43
N HIS A 371 -5.61 -8.07 32.38
CA HIS A 371 -6.05 -8.08 30.99
C HIS A 371 -6.87 -9.34 30.64
N LEU A 372 -6.42 -10.53 31.05
CA LEU A 372 -7.19 -11.76 30.81
C LEU A 372 -8.58 -11.73 31.46
N ASP A 373 -8.70 -11.08 32.63
CA ASP A 373 -9.98 -10.89 33.29
C ASP A 373 -10.92 -9.99 32.45
N THR A 374 -10.38 -9.03 31.68
CA THR A 374 -11.18 -8.11 30.85
C THR A 374 -11.72 -8.74 29.56
N LEU A 375 -11.18 -9.89 29.13
CA LEU A 375 -11.70 -10.65 27.98
C LEU A 375 -13.11 -11.22 28.22
N SER A 376 -13.56 -11.23 29.48
CA SER A 376 -14.91 -11.59 29.87
C SER A 376 -15.90 -10.42 29.87
N HIS A 377 -15.42 -9.20 29.59
CA HIS A 377 -16.25 -8.00 29.58
C HIS A 377 -17.18 -7.95 28.37
N ASP A 378 -18.41 -7.47 28.56
CA ASP A 378 -19.49 -7.47 27.55
C ASP A 378 -19.08 -6.92 26.17
N ILE A 379 -18.32 -5.83 26.11
CA ILE A 379 -17.88 -5.24 24.84
C ILE A 379 -16.95 -6.20 24.07
N ILE A 380 -16.02 -6.86 24.75
CA ILE A 380 -15.09 -7.81 24.13
C ILE A 380 -15.81 -9.08 23.70
N LEU A 381 -16.76 -9.56 24.51
CA LEU A 381 -17.64 -10.67 24.16
C LEU A 381 -18.49 -10.34 22.92
N SER A 382 -19.04 -9.12 22.85
CA SER A 382 -19.84 -8.68 21.70
C SER A 382 -19.03 -8.66 20.40
N PHE A 383 -17.74 -8.33 20.47
CA PHE A 383 -16.83 -8.40 19.33
C PHE A 383 -16.51 -9.84 18.93
N ARG A 384 -16.24 -10.69 19.92
CA ARG A 384 -15.87 -12.09 19.71
C ARG A 384 -17.01 -12.92 19.12
N ASP A 385 -18.22 -12.71 19.63
CA ASP A 385 -19.39 -13.53 19.31
C ASP A 385 -20.19 -12.94 18.11
N SER A 386 -19.72 -11.83 17.54
CA SER A 386 -20.28 -11.20 16.33
C SER A 386 -20.11 -12.09 15.09
N GLN A 387 -21.02 -11.95 14.11
CA GLN A 387 -20.89 -12.58 12.79
C GLN A 387 -19.99 -11.80 11.83
N GLN A 388 -19.61 -10.56 12.19
CA GLN A 388 -18.75 -9.72 11.37
C GLN A 388 -17.28 -10.05 11.64
N GLU A 389 -16.55 -10.49 10.60
CA GLU A 389 -15.13 -10.85 10.68
C GLU A 389 -14.26 -9.70 11.24
N GLN A 390 -14.62 -8.46 10.90
CA GLN A 390 -13.93 -7.26 11.39
C GLN A 390 -14.05 -7.07 12.90
N LEU A 391 -15.23 -7.30 13.48
CA LEU A 391 -15.42 -7.22 14.94
C LEU A 391 -14.69 -8.37 15.64
N GLN A 392 -14.71 -9.59 15.07
CA GLN A 392 -13.93 -10.71 15.58
C GLN A 392 -12.42 -10.42 15.55
N SER A 393 -11.95 -9.74 14.51
CA SER A 393 -10.57 -9.26 14.38
C SER A 393 -10.21 -8.32 15.53
N TYR A 394 -11.05 -7.35 15.88
CA TYR A 394 -10.78 -6.46 17.02
C TYR A 394 -10.68 -7.21 18.34
N SER A 395 -11.55 -8.19 18.58
CA SER A 395 -11.47 -9.04 19.78
C SER A 395 -10.13 -9.78 19.84
N ARG A 396 -9.69 -10.36 18.72
CA ARG A 396 -8.39 -11.04 18.62
C ARG A 396 -7.22 -10.08 18.83
N LEU A 397 -7.23 -8.91 18.20
CA LEU A 397 -6.18 -7.89 18.36
C LEU A 397 -6.14 -7.38 19.80
N TYR A 398 -7.29 -7.22 20.45
CA TYR A 398 -7.36 -6.84 21.85
C TYR A 398 -6.77 -7.92 22.76
N ASP A 399 -7.12 -9.20 22.57
CA ASP A 399 -6.56 -10.33 23.32
C ASP A 399 -5.02 -10.39 23.19
N LEU A 400 -4.49 -10.24 21.98
CA LEU A 400 -3.04 -10.21 21.74
C LEU A 400 -2.37 -8.90 22.22
N SER A 401 -3.15 -7.88 22.55
CA SER A 401 -2.61 -6.59 23.00
C SER A 401 -2.04 -6.65 24.40
N ARG A 402 -2.54 -7.56 25.27
CA ARG A 402 -2.20 -7.58 26.71
C ARG A 402 -2.46 -6.24 27.42
N SER A 403 -3.35 -5.41 26.87
CA SER A 403 -3.54 -4.01 27.24
C SER A 403 -2.26 -3.16 27.20
N GLU A 404 -1.32 -3.49 26.31
CA GLU A 404 -0.18 -2.63 26.00
C GLU A 404 -0.64 -1.37 25.29
N ARG A 405 -0.24 -0.20 25.81
CA ARG A 405 -0.64 1.10 25.30
C ARG A 405 -0.51 1.23 23.79
N SER A 406 0.63 0.84 23.21
CA SER A 406 0.88 0.94 21.76
C SER A 406 -0.08 0.07 20.94
N LYS A 407 -0.31 -1.19 21.35
CA LYS A 407 -1.19 -2.13 20.66
C LYS A 407 -2.67 -1.74 20.81
N VAL A 408 -3.08 -1.31 22.01
CA VAL A 408 -4.45 -0.80 22.25
C VAL A 408 -4.70 0.47 21.46
N HIS A 409 -3.72 1.38 21.41
CA HIS A 409 -3.79 2.58 20.59
C HIS A 409 -3.97 2.23 19.11
N GLU A 410 -3.15 1.33 18.58
CA GLU A 410 -3.22 0.90 17.19
C GLU A 410 -4.58 0.26 16.85
N LEU A 411 -5.10 -0.59 17.73
CA LEU A 411 -6.44 -1.15 17.59
C LEU A 411 -7.51 -0.07 17.62
N ALA A 412 -7.44 0.89 18.55
CA ALA A 412 -8.42 1.96 18.67
C ALA A 412 -8.40 2.89 17.44
N VAL A 413 -7.22 3.18 16.89
CA VAL A 413 -7.07 3.95 15.64
C VAL A 413 -7.67 3.16 14.48
N THR A 414 -7.41 1.86 14.40
CA THR A 414 -8.01 0.98 13.38
C THR A 414 -9.54 1.02 13.45
N MET A 415 -10.12 0.88 14.65
CA MET A 415 -11.56 1.00 14.86
C MET A 415 -12.10 2.36 14.42
N ALA A 416 -11.38 3.45 14.72
CA ALA A 416 -11.77 4.80 14.33
C ALA A 416 -11.78 4.97 12.81
N THR A 417 -10.72 4.54 12.11
CA THR A 417 -10.62 4.61 10.65
C THR A 417 -11.60 3.67 9.95
N ASP A 418 -11.98 2.57 10.61
CA ASP A 418 -13.02 1.67 10.13
C ASP A 418 -14.45 2.22 10.34
N GLY A 419 -14.58 3.40 10.96
CA GLY A 419 -15.86 4.07 11.17
C GLY A 419 -16.68 3.53 12.35
N GLN A 420 -16.06 2.83 13.30
CA GLN A 420 -16.77 2.29 14.47
C GLN A 420 -17.30 3.41 15.39
N PRO A 421 -18.45 3.24 16.07
CA PRO A 421 -19.00 4.23 16.98
C PRO A 421 -18.02 4.64 18.08
N LEU A 422 -17.98 5.94 18.41
CA LEU A 422 -17.05 6.48 19.41
C LEU A 422 -17.27 5.89 20.80
N GLU A 423 -18.52 5.57 21.14
CA GLU A 423 -18.86 4.88 22.38
C GLU A 423 -18.20 3.49 22.47
N CYS A 424 -18.13 2.74 21.36
CA CYS A 424 -17.48 1.43 21.31
C CYS A 424 -15.97 1.56 21.55
N ILE A 425 -15.33 2.56 20.93
CA ILE A 425 -13.91 2.87 21.12
C ILE A 425 -13.67 3.29 22.57
N GLY A 426 -14.50 4.18 23.12
CA GLY A 426 -14.44 4.61 24.51
C GLY A 426 -14.57 3.45 25.49
N LYS A 427 -15.55 2.55 25.28
CA LYS A 427 -15.71 1.33 26.10
C LYS A 427 -14.48 0.44 26.03
N LEU A 428 -13.89 0.21 24.84
CA LEU A 428 -12.65 -0.58 24.71
C LEU A 428 -11.51 0.03 25.52
N LEU A 429 -11.31 1.35 25.41
CA LEU A 429 -10.27 2.07 26.14
C LEU A 429 -10.48 2.01 27.66
N CYS A 430 -11.73 2.11 28.13
CA CYS A 430 -12.08 1.98 29.55
C CYS A 430 -11.86 0.57 30.10
N VAL A 431 -12.02 -0.45 29.26
CA VAL A 431 -11.85 -1.86 29.65
C VAL A 431 -10.37 -2.27 29.66
N ALA A 432 -9.51 -1.63 28.88
CA ALA A 432 -8.08 -1.89 28.88
C ALA A 432 -7.41 -1.50 30.22
N VAL A 433 -6.44 -2.32 30.65
CA VAL A 433 -5.78 -2.19 31.96
C VAL A 433 -4.39 -1.59 31.84
N GLY A 434 -4.08 -0.64 32.74
CA GLY A 434 -2.77 0.00 32.86
C GLY A 434 -2.83 1.50 32.54
N PRO A 435 -1.70 2.22 32.69
CA PRO A 435 -1.61 3.63 32.35
C PRO A 435 -1.59 3.77 30.82
N LEU A 436 -2.77 3.89 30.21
CA LEU A 436 -2.90 4.07 28.77
C LEU A 436 -2.69 5.54 28.37
N ASP A 437 -3.20 6.47 29.18
CA ASP A 437 -3.26 7.90 28.86
C ASP A 437 -3.83 8.15 27.45
N LEU A 438 -4.82 7.33 27.06
CA LEU A 438 -5.51 7.40 25.78
C LEU A 438 -6.93 7.89 25.98
N SER A 439 -7.37 8.78 25.10
CA SER A 439 -8.75 9.23 25.00
C SER A 439 -9.27 8.98 23.59
N VAL A 440 -10.59 8.93 23.43
CA VAL A 440 -11.22 8.87 22.10
C VAL A 440 -10.74 10.03 21.21
N LYS A 441 -10.52 11.21 21.80
CA LYS A 441 -10.01 12.40 21.12
C LYS A 441 -8.60 12.21 20.57
N THR A 442 -7.67 11.66 21.36
CA THR A 442 -6.29 11.40 20.90
C THR A 442 -6.26 10.32 19.82
N VAL A 443 -7.09 9.29 19.94
CA VAL A 443 -7.21 8.23 18.93
C VAL A 443 -7.74 8.77 17.61
N LEU A 444 -8.81 9.58 17.65
CA LEU A 444 -9.37 10.20 16.44
C LEU A 444 -8.41 11.19 15.80
N HIS A 445 -7.70 11.99 16.60
CA HIS A 445 -6.66 12.89 16.09
C HIS A 445 -5.60 12.12 15.29
N ASP A 446 -5.10 11.02 15.85
CA ASP A 446 -4.07 10.21 15.19
C ASP A 446 -4.62 9.48 13.96
N GLY A 447 -5.87 9.02 13.98
CA GLY A 447 -6.56 8.50 12.81
C GLY A 447 -6.68 9.55 11.69
N VAL A 448 -7.11 10.78 12.02
CA VAL A 448 -7.22 11.88 11.06
C VAL A 448 -5.84 12.23 10.49
N ALA A 449 -4.79 12.29 11.33
CA ALA A 449 -3.43 12.57 10.88
C ALA A 449 -2.93 11.53 9.86
N ARG A 450 -3.21 10.23 10.09
CA ARG A 450 -2.85 9.15 9.14
C ARG A 450 -3.62 9.24 7.82
N VAL A 451 -4.91 9.57 7.88
CA VAL A 451 -5.72 9.77 6.67
C VAL A 451 -5.28 11.00 5.90
N VAL A 452 -4.94 12.09 6.59
CA VAL A 452 -4.37 13.32 5.99
C VAL A 452 -3.03 13.03 5.32
N ALA A 453 -2.15 12.24 5.93
CA ALA A 453 -0.90 11.79 5.29
C ALA A 453 -1.17 11.06 3.97
N ALA A 454 -2.14 10.13 3.95
CA ALA A 454 -2.56 9.44 2.72
C ALA A 454 -3.12 10.40 1.67
N LEU A 455 -3.98 11.36 2.06
CA LEU A 455 -4.51 12.40 1.17
C LEU A 455 -3.43 13.34 0.62
N SER A 456 -2.33 13.49 1.35
CA SER A 456 -1.19 14.33 0.97
C SER A 456 -0.21 13.60 0.04
N GLY A 457 -0.42 12.30 -0.21
CA GLY A 457 0.37 11.50 -1.15
C GLY A 457 1.50 10.69 -0.53
N ASP A 458 1.50 10.48 0.80
CA ASP A 458 2.47 9.60 1.47
C ASP A 458 2.29 8.13 1.00
N PRO A 459 3.31 7.52 0.36
CA PRO A 459 3.24 6.14 -0.11
C PRO A 459 2.93 5.13 0.99
N ASP A 460 3.51 5.29 2.18
CA ASP A 460 3.34 4.35 3.29
C ASP A 460 1.91 4.41 3.84
N ALA A 461 1.34 5.62 3.94
CA ALA A 461 -0.04 5.80 4.37
C ALA A 461 -1.05 5.27 3.33
N LEU A 462 -0.77 5.43 2.03
CA LEU A 462 -1.64 4.95 0.95
C LEU A 462 -1.75 3.43 0.89
N THR A 463 -0.70 2.69 1.31
CA THR A 463 -0.79 1.22 1.42
C THR A 463 -1.83 0.79 2.46
N ASN A 464 -1.97 1.54 3.55
CA ASN A 464 -2.91 1.25 4.62
C ASN A 464 -4.32 1.81 4.33
N TYR A 465 -4.42 2.95 3.65
CA TYR A 465 -5.69 3.62 3.34
C TYR A 465 -5.84 3.85 1.84
N SER A 466 -6.25 2.82 1.10
CA SER A 466 -6.43 2.89 -0.36
C SER A 466 -7.53 3.86 -0.81
N GLN A 467 -8.51 4.15 0.05
CA GLN A 467 -9.62 5.07 -0.22
C GLN A 467 -9.75 6.11 0.92
N PRO A 468 -8.78 7.02 1.08
CA PRO A 468 -8.67 7.86 2.26
C PRO A 468 -9.83 8.85 2.43
N LEU A 469 -10.46 9.31 1.34
CA LEU A 469 -11.65 10.16 1.41
C LEU A 469 -12.87 9.43 2.01
N ARG A 470 -13.08 8.15 1.67
CA ARG A 470 -14.19 7.37 2.24
C ARG A 470 -13.96 7.06 3.71
N VAL A 471 -12.71 6.80 4.08
CA VAL A 471 -12.31 6.62 5.49
C VAL A 471 -12.61 7.90 6.27
N LEU A 472 -12.21 9.07 5.75
CA LEU A 472 -12.50 10.35 6.39
C LEU A 472 -14.00 10.63 6.51
N GLU A 473 -14.76 10.36 5.45
CA GLU A 473 -16.22 10.52 5.45
C GLU A 473 -16.87 9.69 6.56
N ALA A 474 -16.50 8.40 6.68
CA ALA A 474 -16.98 7.54 7.75
C ALA A 474 -16.63 8.09 9.15
N MET A 475 -15.39 8.54 9.35
CA MET A 475 -14.96 9.17 10.62
C MET A 475 -15.78 10.42 10.95
N VAL A 476 -15.99 11.29 9.97
CA VAL A 476 -16.77 12.53 10.09
C VAL A 476 -18.23 12.22 10.43
N THR A 477 -18.85 11.27 9.74
CA THR A 477 -20.22 10.81 10.02
C THR A 477 -20.34 10.22 11.42
N THR A 478 -19.34 9.47 11.88
CA THR A 478 -19.31 8.91 13.24
C THR A 478 -19.25 10.01 14.30
N VAL A 479 -18.42 11.04 14.11
CA VAL A 479 -18.39 12.20 15.03
C VAL A 479 -19.71 12.98 14.97
N HIS A 480 -20.30 13.17 13.78
CA HIS A 480 -21.61 13.81 13.63
C HIS A 480 -22.70 13.10 14.43
N ASN A 481 -22.79 11.78 14.29
CA ASN A 481 -23.77 10.97 15.01
C ASN A 481 -23.55 11.04 16.54
N ASN A 482 -22.29 11.06 16.99
CA ASN A 482 -21.97 11.18 18.41
C ASN A 482 -22.42 12.53 18.99
N VAL A 483 -22.17 13.64 18.27
CA VAL A 483 -22.60 14.98 18.67
C VAL A 483 -24.13 15.09 18.69
N GLN A 484 -24.83 14.50 17.71
CA GLN A 484 -26.30 14.44 17.69
C GLN A 484 -26.87 13.67 18.89
N SER A 485 -26.17 12.64 19.37
CA SER A 485 -26.56 11.88 20.56
C SER A 485 -26.31 12.59 21.89
N GLY A 486 -25.68 13.77 21.86
CA GLY A 486 -25.41 14.61 23.03
C GLY A 486 -24.06 14.36 23.72
N ASP A 487 -23.20 13.50 23.17
CA ASP A 487 -21.85 13.30 23.67
C ASP A 487 -20.87 14.32 23.07
N SER A 488 -20.16 15.03 23.95
CA SER A 488 -19.19 16.09 23.62
C SER A 488 -17.74 15.65 23.79
N THR A 489 -17.44 14.35 23.85
CA THR A 489 -16.07 13.82 23.95
C THR A 489 -15.17 14.29 22.80
N VAL A 490 -15.71 14.33 21.58
CA VAL A 490 -15.09 14.93 20.39
C VAL A 490 -16.12 15.77 19.68
N THR A 491 -15.76 17.02 19.36
CA THR A 491 -16.65 18.00 18.75
C THR A 491 -16.35 18.20 17.27
N SER A 492 -17.29 18.78 16.53
CA SER A 492 -17.07 19.22 15.15
C SER A 492 -15.91 20.23 15.05
N ASP A 493 -15.74 21.07 16.07
CA ASP A 493 -14.65 22.04 16.16
C ASP A 493 -13.27 21.38 16.26
N ASP A 494 -13.18 20.21 16.90
CA ASP A 494 -11.93 19.44 16.99
C ASP A 494 -11.52 18.90 15.62
N LEU A 495 -12.44 18.25 14.89
CA LEU A 495 -12.19 17.77 13.52
C LEU A 495 -11.79 18.92 12.58
N LEU A 496 -12.50 20.05 12.67
CA LEU A 496 -12.16 21.23 11.89
C LEU A 496 -10.75 21.74 12.23
N ALA A 497 -10.38 21.78 13.51
CA ALA A 497 -9.04 22.19 13.92
C ALA A 497 -7.94 21.29 13.36
N TRP A 498 -8.17 19.98 13.28
CA TRP A 498 -7.19 19.01 12.75
C TRP A 498 -7.08 19.02 11.23
N LEU A 499 -8.18 19.29 10.52
CA LEU A 499 -8.20 19.31 9.05
C LEU A 499 -7.83 20.67 8.45
N ARG A 500 -7.97 21.77 9.20
CA ARG A 500 -7.62 23.12 8.74
C ARG A 500 -6.20 23.25 8.18
N PRO A 501 -5.14 22.72 8.81
CA PRO A 501 -3.78 22.79 8.25
C PRO A 501 -3.70 22.16 6.86
N PHE A 502 -4.31 20.99 6.66
CA PHE A 502 -4.37 20.31 5.37
C PHE A 502 -5.17 21.11 4.33
N CYS A 503 -6.36 21.58 4.72
CA CYS A 503 -7.20 22.38 3.83
C CYS A 503 -6.54 23.71 3.45
N GLY A 504 -5.75 24.32 4.34
CA GLY A 504 -5.07 25.60 4.11
C GLY A 504 -3.72 25.50 3.39
N ASP A 505 -3.18 24.30 3.19
CA ASP A 505 -1.85 24.12 2.58
C ASP A 505 -1.92 24.27 1.06
N SER A 506 -1.36 25.37 0.56
CA SER A 506 -1.30 25.69 -0.87
C SER A 506 -0.35 24.79 -1.67
N SER A 507 0.57 24.07 -1.00
CA SER A 507 1.50 23.15 -1.66
C SER A 507 0.85 21.82 -2.07
N LEU A 508 -0.30 21.48 -1.49
CA LEU A 508 -1.00 20.22 -1.73
C LEU A 508 -1.99 20.30 -2.90
N PRO A 509 -2.37 19.16 -3.53
CA PRO A 509 -3.36 19.14 -4.59
C PRO A 509 -4.69 19.78 -4.16
N VAL A 510 -5.30 20.57 -5.04
CA VAL A 510 -6.56 21.29 -4.74
C VAL A 510 -7.74 20.33 -4.60
N ARG A 511 -7.77 19.25 -5.38
CA ARG A 511 -8.93 18.34 -5.46
C ARG A 511 -9.24 17.64 -4.12
N PRO A 512 -8.29 16.97 -3.44
CA PRO A 512 -8.53 16.39 -2.11
C PRO A 512 -8.98 17.42 -1.07
N ARG A 513 -8.43 18.65 -1.11
CA ARG A 513 -8.81 19.74 -0.19
C ARG A 513 -10.26 20.16 -0.37
N ILE A 514 -10.74 20.22 -1.62
CA ILE A 514 -12.17 20.46 -1.92
C ILE A 514 -13.03 19.35 -1.36
N ASP A 515 -12.68 18.09 -1.67
CA ASP A 515 -13.49 16.94 -1.29
C ASP A 515 -13.61 16.83 0.25
N VAL A 516 -12.53 17.10 1.00
CA VAL A 516 -12.54 17.19 2.46
C VAL A 516 -13.49 18.28 2.96
N LEU A 517 -13.38 19.51 2.44
CA LEU A 517 -14.26 20.60 2.86
C LEU A 517 -15.73 20.34 2.51
N GLN A 518 -16.02 19.62 1.42
CA GLN A 518 -17.38 19.20 1.05
C GLN A 518 -17.96 18.16 2.01
N ILE A 519 -17.15 17.17 2.42
CA ILE A 519 -17.54 16.19 3.44
C ILE A 519 -17.89 16.92 4.74
N LEU A 520 -17.08 17.92 5.14
CA LEU A 520 -17.33 18.71 6.34
C LEU A 520 -18.57 19.60 6.21
N GLU A 521 -18.79 20.29 5.08
CA GLU A 521 -19.99 21.12 4.83
C GLU A 521 -21.28 20.29 4.90
N SER A 522 -21.22 19.04 4.44
CA SER A 522 -22.39 18.15 4.41
C SER A 522 -22.78 17.62 5.80
N ASN A 523 -21.83 17.59 6.74
CA ASN A 523 -22.04 17.04 8.09
C ASN A 523 -22.03 18.10 9.19
N PHE A 524 -21.42 19.27 8.99
CA PHE A 524 -21.22 20.29 10.02
C PHE A 524 -21.43 21.71 9.50
N SER A 525 -21.82 22.61 10.40
CA SER A 525 -21.80 24.06 10.13
C SER A 525 -20.37 24.58 10.13
N LEU A 526 -19.88 25.00 8.96
CA LEU A 526 -18.55 25.58 8.78
C LEU A 526 -18.48 27.01 9.34
N ARG A 527 -17.30 27.43 9.82
CA ARG A 527 -17.04 28.83 10.19
C ARG A 527 -16.86 29.68 8.93
N ASP A 528 -17.08 30.99 9.03
CA ASP A 528 -16.95 31.92 7.89
C ASP A 528 -15.59 31.86 7.17
N SER A 529 -14.51 31.56 7.90
CA SER A 529 -13.18 31.35 7.30
C SER A 529 -13.13 30.09 6.43
N ASP A 530 -13.74 29.00 6.91
CA ASP A 530 -13.73 27.70 6.26
C ASP A 530 -14.70 27.69 5.06
N VAL A 531 -15.83 28.40 5.17
CA VAL A 531 -16.77 28.67 4.06
C VAL A 531 -16.08 29.45 2.93
N ARG A 532 -15.33 30.52 3.27
CA ARG A 532 -14.57 31.30 2.28
C ARG A 532 -13.50 30.47 1.59
N LEU A 533 -12.80 29.62 2.33
CA LEU A 533 -11.78 28.72 1.77
C LEU A 533 -12.39 27.67 0.82
N LEU A 534 -13.52 27.06 1.19
CA LEU A 534 -14.26 26.14 0.32
C LEU A 534 -14.73 26.85 -0.96
N LEU A 535 -15.20 28.10 -0.83
CA LEU A 535 -15.63 28.91 -1.96
C LEU A 535 -14.49 29.22 -2.92
N LEU A 536 -13.31 29.57 -2.38
CA LEU A 536 -12.09 29.77 -3.16
C LEU A 536 -11.73 28.53 -3.96
N TYR A 537 -11.69 27.36 -3.32
CA TYR A 537 -11.29 26.14 -4.01
C TYR A 537 -12.33 25.67 -5.03
N ARG A 538 -13.63 25.81 -4.75
CA ARG A 538 -14.69 25.59 -5.75
C ARG A 538 -14.49 26.48 -6.99
N THR A 539 -14.12 27.74 -6.76
CA THR A 539 -13.82 28.71 -7.83
C THR A 539 -12.60 28.28 -8.65
N GLN A 540 -11.49 27.94 -8.00
CA GLN A 540 -10.27 27.45 -8.66
C GLN A 540 -10.49 26.14 -9.44
N ALA A 541 -11.35 25.25 -8.95
CA ALA A 541 -11.67 23.99 -9.65
C ALA A 541 -12.44 24.21 -10.96
N VAL A 542 -13.26 25.26 -11.02
CA VAL A 542 -13.94 25.68 -12.25
C VAL A 542 -12.97 26.47 -13.15
N LEU A 543 -12.18 27.38 -12.58
CA LEU A 543 -11.26 28.26 -13.29
C LEU A 543 -9.82 27.70 -13.33
N LYS A 544 -9.64 26.52 -13.94
CA LYS A 544 -8.35 25.78 -13.91
C LYS A 544 -7.16 26.55 -14.47
N ASP A 545 -7.39 27.41 -15.45
CA ASP A 545 -6.33 28.12 -16.18
C ASP A 545 -6.09 29.55 -15.67
N ARG A 546 -6.72 29.94 -14.55
CA ARG A 546 -6.61 31.28 -13.96
C ARG A 546 -6.28 31.21 -12.48
N GLU A 547 -5.32 32.03 -12.07
CA GLU A 547 -5.04 32.23 -10.65
C GLU A 547 -6.16 33.05 -9.99
N VAL A 548 -6.69 32.53 -8.88
CA VAL A 548 -7.73 33.16 -8.07
C VAL A 548 -7.30 33.11 -6.62
N TRP A 549 -7.46 34.23 -5.92
CA TRP A 549 -7.08 34.40 -4.53
C TRP A 549 -8.31 34.58 -3.64
N ILE A 550 -8.12 34.50 -2.31
CA ILE A 550 -9.24 34.57 -1.37
C ILE A 550 -9.96 35.94 -1.43
N GLU A 551 -9.22 36.99 -1.77
CA GLU A 551 -9.70 38.36 -1.94
C GLU A 551 -10.71 38.50 -3.09
N ASP A 552 -10.62 37.61 -4.10
CA ASP A 552 -11.52 37.60 -5.26
C ASP A 552 -12.91 37.01 -4.92
N VAL A 553 -12.99 36.20 -3.86
CA VAL A 553 -14.22 35.51 -3.46
C VAL A 553 -14.68 35.86 -2.04
N GLU A 554 -14.01 36.81 -1.40
CA GLU A 554 -14.20 37.15 0.02
C GLU A 554 -15.64 37.51 0.36
N ASN A 555 -16.32 38.22 -0.54
CA ASN A 555 -17.69 38.68 -0.37
C ASN A 555 -18.46 38.70 -1.71
N GLU A 556 -19.76 38.99 -1.64
CA GLU A 556 -20.65 39.03 -2.81
C GLU A 556 -20.17 40.01 -3.90
N ASP A 557 -19.69 41.20 -3.54
CA ASP A 557 -19.26 42.23 -4.49
C ASP A 557 -18.00 41.83 -5.26
N LYS A 558 -17.04 41.21 -4.57
CA LYS A 558 -15.81 40.68 -5.16
C LYS A 558 -16.11 39.57 -6.15
N ARG A 559 -16.96 38.61 -5.75
CA ARG A 559 -17.43 37.54 -6.65
C ARG A 559 -18.14 38.10 -7.89
N TYR A 560 -19.02 39.08 -7.69
CA TYR A 560 -19.72 39.72 -8.80
C TYR A 560 -18.76 40.47 -9.74
N SER A 561 -17.75 41.14 -9.20
CA SER A 561 -16.69 41.80 -9.98
C SER A 561 -15.87 40.80 -10.80
N LEU A 562 -15.47 39.69 -10.19
CA LEU A 562 -14.77 38.60 -10.87
C LEU A 562 -15.63 37.98 -11.99
N PHE A 563 -16.92 37.76 -11.73
CA PHE A 563 -17.86 37.29 -12.75
C PHE A 563 -17.94 38.25 -13.94
N LEU A 564 -18.06 39.55 -13.71
CA LEU A 564 -18.09 40.54 -14.79
C LEU A 564 -16.79 40.56 -15.60
N GLU A 565 -15.64 40.46 -14.92
CA GLU A 565 -14.34 40.42 -15.59
C GLU A 565 -14.21 39.18 -16.51
N LEU A 566 -14.60 38.01 -16.01
CA LEU A 566 -14.62 36.78 -16.80
C LEU A 566 -15.64 36.83 -17.93
N LEU A 567 -16.81 37.42 -17.67
CA LEU A 567 -17.83 37.63 -18.67
C LEU A 567 -17.31 38.51 -19.79
N ASP A 568 -16.59 39.60 -19.50
CA ASP A 568 -15.99 40.48 -20.50
C ASP A 568 -14.90 39.80 -21.33
N ALA A 569 -14.17 38.85 -20.75
CA ALA A 569 -13.20 38.03 -21.47
C ALA A 569 -13.84 36.92 -22.33
N ALA A 570 -15.07 36.50 -22.05
CA ALA A 570 -15.75 35.39 -22.72
C ALA A 570 -16.07 35.69 -24.20
N GLN A 571 -15.66 34.79 -25.10
CA GLN A 571 -15.83 34.92 -26.56
C GLN A 571 -16.55 33.73 -27.19
N LYS A 572 -16.45 32.53 -26.60
CA LYS A 572 -17.01 31.29 -27.15
C LYS A 572 -18.00 30.64 -26.19
N TRP A 573 -18.86 29.76 -26.71
CA TRP A 573 -19.88 29.05 -25.94
C TRP A 573 -19.31 28.35 -24.71
N GLU A 574 -18.14 27.73 -24.82
CA GLU A 574 -17.47 27.02 -23.73
C GLU A 574 -17.14 27.96 -22.55
N ASP A 575 -16.78 29.22 -22.83
CA ASP A 575 -16.52 30.24 -21.81
C ASP A 575 -17.79 30.55 -21.02
N PHE A 576 -18.94 30.67 -21.71
CA PHE A 576 -20.24 30.88 -21.07
C PHE A 576 -20.69 29.67 -20.26
N GLN A 577 -20.44 28.45 -20.74
CA GLN A 577 -20.72 27.22 -19.96
C GLN A 577 -19.90 27.18 -18.67
N LEU A 578 -18.63 27.59 -18.71
CA LEU A 578 -17.80 27.73 -17.50
C LEU A 578 -18.39 28.76 -16.53
N LEU A 579 -18.89 29.88 -17.02
CA LEU A 579 -19.55 30.90 -16.18
C LEU A 579 -20.85 30.40 -15.56
N MET A 580 -21.65 29.60 -16.29
CA MET A 580 -22.84 28.96 -15.74
C MET A 580 -22.48 28.02 -14.58
N LEU A 581 -21.47 27.17 -14.78
CA LEU A 581 -20.97 26.27 -13.73
C LEU A 581 -20.44 27.04 -12.51
N LEU A 582 -19.73 28.15 -12.74
CA LEU A 582 -19.20 29.00 -11.69
C LEU A 582 -20.32 29.61 -10.84
N LEU A 583 -21.34 30.19 -11.48
CA LEU A 583 -22.49 30.77 -10.78
C LEU A 583 -23.26 29.71 -9.99
N GLN A 584 -23.41 28.50 -10.52
CA GLN A 584 -24.03 27.39 -9.80
C GLN A 584 -23.21 26.93 -8.58
N ALA A 585 -21.88 26.92 -8.69
CA ALA A 585 -20.97 26.53 -7.60
C ALA A 585 -20.96 27.56 -6.45
N TRP A 586 -21.25 28.82 -6.74
CA TRP A 586 -21.29 29.89 -5.76
C TRP A 586 -22.59 29.95 -4.93
N PRO A 587 -22.60 30.63 -3.77
CA PRO A 587 -23.83 31.11 -3.15
C PRO A 587 -24.57 32.08 -4.08
N PRO A 588 -25.91 32.06 -4.11
CA PRO A 588 -26.70 33.04 -4.86
C PRO A 588 -26.32 34.47 -4.48
N MET A 589 -26.40 35.41 -5.43
CA MET A 589 -26.22 36.83 -5.15
C MET A 589 -27.54 37.38 -4.59
N LEU A 590 -27.58 37.72 -3.31
CA LEU A 590 -28.81 37.99 -2.58
C LEU A 590 -29.07 39.48 -2.35
N LYS A 591 -28.10 40.36 -2.60
CA LYS A 591 -28.32 41.81 -2.45
C LYS A 591 -29.50 42.25 -3.33
N GLU A 592 -30.51 42.87 -2.71
CA GLU A 592 -31.76 43.28 -3.38
C GLU A 592 -31.53 44.13 -4.64
N GLU A 593 -30.50 44.97 -4.62
CA GLU A 593 -30.09 45.81 -5.76
C GLU A 593 -29.66 45.00 -7.00
N VAL A 594 -29.24 43.75 -6.82
CA VAL A 594 -28.71 42.86 -7.85
C VAL A 594 -29.66 41.69 -8.11
N SER A 595 -30.30 41.16 -7.08
CA SER A 595 -31.07 39.91 -7.15
C SER A 595 -32.34 40.03 -8.00
N VAL A 596 -32.97 41.20 -8.05
CA VAL A 596 -34.24 41.43 -8.78
C VAL A 596 -34.07 42.37 -10.00
N SER A 597 -32.86 42.91 -10.22
CA SER A 597 -32.60 43.90 -11.27
C SER A 597 -31.97 43.29 -12.53
N GLU A 598 -31.81 44.12 -13.56
CA GLU A 598 -31.03 43.81 -14.77
C GLU A 598 -29.57 43.44 -14.48
N ARG A 599 -29.07 43.77 -13.27
CA ARG A 599 -27.71 43.41 -12.82
C ARG A 599 -27.62 41.99 -12.30
N ASN A 600 -28.71 41.23 -12.24
CA ASN A 600 -28.65 39.83 -11.82
C ASN A 600 -27.67 39.06 -12.72
N PRO A 601 -26.74 38.25 -12.17
CA PRO A 601 -25.73 37.54 -12.95
C PRO A 601 -26.31 36.70 -14.10
N TRP A 602 -27.45 36.06 -13.89
CA TRP A 602 -28.12 35.25 -14.92
C TRP A 602 -28.70 36.11 -16.05
N VAL A 603 -29.20 37.31 -15.74
CA VAL A 603 -29.72 38.26 -16.73
C VAL A 603 -28.57 38.85 -17.54
N VAL A 604 -27.49 39.29 -16.88
CA VAL A 604 -26.29 39.85 -17.53
C VAL A 604 -25.59 38.79 -18.39
N LEU A 605 -25.49 37.55 -17.90
CA LEU A 605 -24.97 36.41 -18.66
C LEU A 605 -25.78 36.17 -19.93
N THR A 606 -27.11 36.17 -19.82
CA THR A 606 -28.02 35.99 -20.96
C THR A 606 -27.82 37.11 -21.99
N SER A 607 -27.72 38.36 -21.54
CA SER A 607 -27.48 39.51 -22.43
C SER A 607 -26.15 39.40 -23.19
N ALA A 608 -25.07 39.03 -22.49
CA ALA A 608 -23.75 38.83 -23.11
C ALA A 608 -23.74 37.65 -24.09
N LEU A 609 -24.39 36.55 -23.74
CA LEU A 609 -24.52 35.35 -24.59
C LEU A 609 -25.29 35.70 -25.88
N LEU A 610 -26.40 36.43 -25.76
CA LEU A 610 -27.19 36.88 -26.90
C LEU A 610 -26.47 37.88 -27.81
N THR A 611 -25.51 38.66 -27.29
CA THR A 611 -24.78 39.67 -28.10
C THR A 611 -23.50 39.13 -28.72
N ARG A 612 -22.77 38.25 -28.02
CA ARG A 612 -21.42 37.82 -28.41
C ARG A 612 -21.38 36.47 -29.12
N CYS A 613 -22.36 35.59 -28.89
CA CYS A 613 -22.41 34.26 -29.54
C CYS A 613 -23.23 34.24 -30.85
N GLN A 614 -23.44 35.39 -31.50
CA GLN A 614 -24.22 35.49 -32.74
C GLN A 614 -23.46 35.02 -34.01
N GLY A 615 -22.15 34.76 -33.88
CA GLY A 615 -21.24 34.45 -34.99
C GLY A 615 -21.00 32.94 -35.20
N SER A 616 -21.18 32.50 -36.45
CA SER A 616 -20.96 31.15 -36.98
C SER A 616 -19.70 30.43 -36.51
N GLU A 617 -19.89 29.25 -35.90
CA GLU A 617 -19.12 28.02 -36.16
C GLU A 617 -19.88 26.75 -35.71
N VAL A 618 -20.93 26.89 -34.90
CA VAL A 618 -21.78 25.79 -34.45
C VAL A 618 -23.26 26.12 -34.70
N LYS A 619 -24.06 25.15 -35.18
CA LYS A 619 -25.54 25.23 -35.20
C LYS A 619 -26.10 25.19 -33.77
N LEU A 620 -25.71 26.13 -32.92
CA LEU A 620 -26.13 26.17 -31.53
C LEU A 620 -27.46 26.93 -31.47
N ASP A 621 -28.51 26.25 -31.02
CA ASP A 621 -29.80 26.88 -30.74
C ASP A 621 -29.69 27.63 -29.41
N LEU A 622 -29.27 28.90 -29.48
CA LEU A 622 -29.10 29.76 -28.31
C LEU A 622 -30.39 29.88 -27.48
N GLY A 623 -31.55 29.89 -28.15
CA GLY A 623 -32.85 29.97 -27.49
C GLY A 623 -33.10 28.76 -26.59
N GLN A 624 -32.92 27.56 -27.14
CA GLN A 624 -33.08 26.33 -26.38
C GLN A 624 -32.05 26.18 -25.25
N GLN A 625 -30.81 26.65 -25.46
CA GLN A 625 -29.79 26.63 -24.42
C GLN A 625 -30.12 27.55 -23.24
N ILE A 626 -30.65 28.75 -23.50
CA ILE A 626 -31.10 29.68 -22.44
C ILE A 626 -32.28 29.07 -21.67
N VAL A 627 -33.25 28.47 -22.37
CA VAL A 627 -34.39 27.77 -21.74
C VAL A 627 -33.89 26.64 -20.85
N ALA A 628 -33.00 25.79 -21.37
CA ALA A 628 -32.40 24.69 -20.62
C ALA A 628 -31.65 25.21 -19.38
N MET A 629 -30.83 26.25 -19.54
CA MET A 629 -30.12 26.89 -18.43
C MET A 629 -31.09 27.34 -17.33
N VAL A 630 -32.11 28.14 -17.65
CA VAL A 630 -33.07 28.64 -16.65
C VAL A 630 -33.81 27.49 -15.95
N ARG A 631 -34.23 26.46 -16.70
CA ARG A 631 -34.91 25.29 -16.14
C ARG A 631 -34.04 24.49 -15.18
N THR A 632 -32.73 24.39 -15.42
CA THR A 632 -31.81 23.72 -14.46
C THR A 632 -31.77 24.41 -13.09
N LEU A 633 -32.17 25.70 -13.01
CA LEU A 633 -32.13 26.47 -11.78
C LEU A 633 -33.38 26.30 -10.90
N TYR A 634 -34.52 25.86 -11.47
CA TYR A 634 -35.82 25.88 -10.76
C TYR A 634 -35.86 25.07 -9.46
N ASN A 635 -35.14 23.94 -9.40
CA ASN A 635 -35.09 23.06 -8.23
C ASN A 635 -33.84 23.28 -7.36
N THR A 636 -33.17 24.43 -7.52
CA THR A 636 -31.91 24.73 -6.83
C THR A 636 -32.05 25.97 -5.96
N LYS A 637 -31.05 26.21 -5.10
CA LYS A 637 -30.91 27.48 -4.34
C LYS A 637 -30.79 28.73 -5.23
N HIS A 638 -30.58 28.55 -6.54
CA HIS A 638 -30.42 29.61 -7.55
C HIS A 638 -31.69 29.88 -8.35
N LYS A 639 -32.86 29.41 -7.90
CA LYS A 639 -34.15 29.65 -8.58
C LYS A 639 -34.28 31.16 -8.90
N PRO A 640 -34.36 31.55 -10.19
CA PRO A 640 -34.42 32.95 -10.56
C PRO A 640 -35.76 33.56 -10.12
N PRO A 641 -35.75 34.77 -9.53
CA PRO A 641 -36.97 35.52 -9.29
C PRO A 641 -37.75 35.77 -10.58
N VAL A 642 -39.08 35.89 -10.46
CA VAL A 642 -39.99 36.16 -11.60
C VAL A 642 -39.53 37.39 -12.41
N GLN A 643 -39.07 38.44 -11.73
CA GLN A 643 -38.54 39.63 -12.39
C GLN A 643 -37.29 39.33 -13.24
N CYS A 644 -36.40 38.44 -12.82
CA CYS A 644 -35.26 38.03 -13.65
C CYS A 644 -35.71 37.26 -14.89
N ILE A 645 -36.72 36.39 -14.76
CA ILE A 645 -37.32 35.68 -15.90
C ILE A 645 -37.94 36.69 -16.87
N ARG A 646 -38.60 37.74 -16.37
CA ARG A 646 -39.12 38.85 -17.18
C ARG A 646 -38.04 39.57 -17.98
N HIS A 647 -36.92 39.92 -17.34
CA HIS A 647 -35.80 40.56 -18.03
C HIS A 647 -35.18 39.62 -19.08
N ILE A 648 -34.99 38.33 -18.76
CA ILE A 648 -34.48 37.33 -19.72
C ILE A 648 -35.42 37.18 -20.92
N ALA A 649 -36.73 37.05 -20.68
CA ALA A 649 -37.73 36.94 -21.73
C ALA A 649 -37.76 38.21 -22.60
N THR A 650 -37.66 39.39 -21.99
CA THR A 650 -37.60 40.67 -22.72
C THR A 650 -36.36 40.77 -23.59
N LEU A 651 -35.19 40.34 -23.08
CA LEU A 651 -33.95 40.28 -23.86
C LEU A 651 -34.09 39.34 -25.07
N LEU A 652 -34.72 38.18 -24.90
CA LEU A 652 -34.97 37.24 -25.99
C LEU A 652 -35.89 37.86 -27.05
N LEU A 653 -36.99 38.49 -26.65
CA LEU A 653 -37.96 39.13 -27.54
C LEU A 653 -37.35 40.30 -28.34
N GLN A 654 -36.46 41.07 -27.74
CA GLN A 654 -35.83 42.24 -28.37
C GLN A 654 -34.69 41.89 -29.32
N ASN A 655 -34.10 40.69 -29.22
CA ASN A 655 -32.88 40.36 -29.94
C ASN A 655 -33.14 39.86 -31.38
N GLN A 656 -33.87 38.74 -31.55
CA GLN A 656 -34.19 38.17 -32.86
C GLN A 656 -35.57 37.51 -32.88
N PRO A 657 -36.30 37.54 -34.02
CA PRO A 657 -37.62 36.90 -34.14
C PRO A 657 -37.62 35.40 -33.85
N SER A 658 -36.53 34.68 -34.15
CA SER A 658 -36.36 33.25 -33.87
C SER A 658 -36.37 32.90 -32.37
N LEU A 659 -36.10 33.87 -31.50
CA LEU A 659 -36.04 33.69 -30.05
C LEU A 659 -37.38 33.95 -29.35
N GLN A 660 -38.42 34.30 -30.10
CA GLN A 660 -39.76 34.55 -29.57
C GLN A 660 -40.34 33.30 -28.88
N GLN A 661 -40.20 32.11 -29.48
CA GLN A 661 -40.71 30.87 -28.89
C GLN A 661 -40.01 30.51 -27.56
N PRO A 662 -38.67 30.49 -27.46
CA PRO A 662 -37.96 30.36 -26.18
C PRO A 662 -38.44 31.34 -25.09
N ALA A 663 -38.69 32.60 -25.45
CA ALA A 663 -39.19 33.60 -24.51
C ALA A 663 -40.59 33.24 -23.98
N LEU A 664 -41.49 32.82 -24.88
CA LEU A 664 -42.85 32.39 -24.50
C LEU A 664 -42.84 31.16 -23.60
N LYS A 665 -41.96 30.17 -23.87
CA LYS A 665 -41.81 28.98 -23.03
C LYS A 665 -41.44 29.37 -21.59
N LEU A 666 -40.44 30.24 -21.42
CA LEU A 666 -40.01 30.70 -20.09
C LEU A 666 -41.11 31.46 -19.35
N MET A 667 -41.85 32.34 -20.03
CA MET A 667 -42.91 33.13 -19.40
C MET A 667 -44.10 32.26 -19.00
N ALA A 668 -44.51 31.32 -19.84
CA ALA A 668 -45.62 30.40 -19.58
C ALA A 668 -45.37 29.50 -18.35
N GLU A 669 -44.11 29.11 -18.11
CA GLU A 669 -43.71 28.24 -16.98
C GLU A 669 -43.75 28.95 -15.61
N THR A 670 -43.81 30.28 -15.57
CA THR A 670 -43.70 31.02 -14.30
C THR A 670 -44.96 30.97 -13.43
N GLY A 671 -46.14 30.85 -14.04
CA GLY A 671 -47.43 30.99 -13.36
C GLY A 671 -47.73 32.41 -12.82
N ASP A 672 -46.92 33.41 -13.17
CA ASP A 672 -47.10 34.80 -12.75
C ASP A 672 -48.11 35.52 -13.66
N GLU A 673 -49.14 36.15 -13.09
CA GLU A 673 -50.23 36.76 -13.86
C GLU A 673 -49.74 37.86 -14.83
N GLU A 674 -48.76 38.67 -14.43
CA GLU A 674 -48.21 39.73 -15.29
C GLU A 674 -47.42 39.16 -16.48
N LEU A 675 -46.60 38.12 -16.25
CA LEU A 675 -45.87 37.44 -17.33
C LEU A 675 -46.80 36.63 -18.24
N LEU A 676 -47.84 36.01 -17.70
CA LEU A 676 -48.86 35.33 -18.49
C LEU A 676 -49.63 36.33 -19.36
N GLN A 677 -49.92 37.53 -18.85
CA GLN A 677 -50.50 38.60 -19.66
C GLN A 677 -49.55 39.07 -20.77
N LEU A 678 -48.26 39.26 -20.47
CA LEU A 678 -47.25 39.58 -21.48
C LEU A 678 -47.12 38.47 -22.54
N THR A 679 -47.23 37.20 -22.13
CA THR A 679 -47.25 36.03 -23.01
C THR A 679 -48.43 36.11 -23.97
N LEU A 680 -49.63 36.42 -23.48
CA LEU A 680 -50.82 36.62 -24.31
C LEU A 680 -50.66 37.79 -25.28
N ASP A 681 -50.10 38.91 -24.85
CA ASP A 681 -49.87 40.07 -25.71
C ASP A 681 -48.90 39.75 -26.87
N GLN A 682 -47.85 38.97 -26.59
CA GLN A 682 -46.92 38.48 -27.60
C GLN A 682 -47.56 37.46 -28.55
N ILE A 683 -48.39 36.55 -28.05
CA ILE A 683 -49.11 35.57 -28.89
C ILE A 683 -50.14 36.26 -29.78
N ASN A 684 -50.90 37.22 -29.25
CA ASN A 684 -51.92 37.95 -30.01
C ASN A 684 -51.32 38.85 -31.11
N SER A 685 -50.04 39.21 -30.99
CA SER A 685 -49.30 39.96 -32.02
C SER A 685 -48.58 39.06 -33.05
N MET A 686 -48.65 37.74 -32.94
CA MET A 686 -48.05 36.81 -33.89
C MET A 686 -48.74 36.81 -35.26
N THR A 687 -47.93 36.68 -36.30
CA THR A 687 -48.42 36.42 -37.67
C THR A 687 -48.78 34.92 -37.85
N PRO A 688 -49.62 34.57 -38.85
CA PRO A 688 -49.93 33.18 -39.16
C PRO A 688 -48.68 32.32 -39.45
N ASP A 689 -47.68 32.90 -40.12
CA ASP A 689 -46.43 32.20 -40.46
C ASP A 689 -45.65 31.85 -39.18
N THR A 690 -45.49 32.81 -38.26
CA THR A 690 -44.84 32.58 -36.95
C THR A 690 -45.62 31.60 -36.08
N ALA A 691 -46.96 31.68 -36.07
CA ALA A 691 -47.80 30.78 -35.30
C ALA A 691 -47.67 29.32 -35.78
N SER A 692 -47.62 29.11 -37.10
CA SER A 692 -47.46 27.78 -37.72
C SER A 692 -46.10 27.12 -37.44
N SER A 693 -45.09 27.92 -37.10
CA SER A 693 -43.75 27.44 -36.74
C SER A 693 -43.60 27.02 -35.27
N SER A 694 -44.64 27.20 -34.45
CA SER A 694 -44.64 26.85 -33.02
C SER A 694 -44.49 25.36 -32.81
N ASP A 695 -43.54 24.97 -31.94
CA ASP A 695 -43.36 23.57 -31.57
C ASP A 695 -44.43 23.06 -30.59
N ALA A 696 -44.56 21.73 -30.53
CA ALA A 696 -45.52 21.05 -29.67
C ALA A 696 -45.28 21.29 -28.17
N GLU A 697 -44.03 21.58 -27.78
CA GLU A 697 -43.67 21.87 -26.39
C GLU A 697 -44.30 23.20 -25.96
N LEU A 698 -44.14 24.27 -26.75
CA LEU A 698 -44.75 25.57 -26.48
C LEU A 698 -46.28 25.45 -26.37
N LEU A 699 -46.92 24.72 -27.30
CA LEU A 699 -48.37 24.52 -27.25
C LEU A 699 -48.82 23.82 -25.96
N SER A 700 -48.05 22.84 -25.48
CA SER A 700 -48.36 22.15 -24.22
C SER A 700 -48.22 23.08 -23.02
N LEU A 701 -47.12 23.85 -22.95
CA LEU A 701 -46.88 24.81 -21.86
C LEU A 701 -47.95 25.90 -21.77
N LEU A 702 -48.45 26.38 -22.92
CA LEU A 702 -49.53 27.38 -22.95
C LEU A 702 -50.87 26.81 -22.46
N LEU A 703 -51.14 25.54 -22.75
CA LEU A 703 -52.31 24.83 -22.23
C LEU A 703 -52.19 24.57 -20.72
N ASP A 704 -51.02 24.15 -20.25
CA ASP A 704 -50.72 23.96 -18.83
C ASP A 704 -50.86 25.26 -18.03
N ALA A 705 -50.48 26.39 -18.64
CA ALA A 705 -50.65 27.73 -18.09
C ALA A 705 -52.10 28.26 -18.18
N GLY A 706 -53.05 27.50 -18.77
CA GLY A 706 -54.45 27.88 -18.86
C GLY A 706 -54.77 28.99 -19.88
N LEU A 707 -53.87 29.25 -20.85
CA LEU A 707 -53.97 30.41 -21.74
C LEU A 707 -54.88 30.21 -22.97
N LEU A 708 -55.55 29.06 -23.09
CA LEU A 708 -56.39 28.74 -24.25
C LEU A 708 -57.45 29.82 -24.54
N VAL A 709 -58.14 30.30 -23.50
CA VAL A 709 -59.20 31.31 -23.63
C VAL A 709 -58.64 32.65 -24.08
N GLY A 710 -57.51 33.08 -23.52
CA GLY A 710 -56.84 34.34 -23.88
C GLY A 710 -56.27 34.34 -25.30
N CYS A 711 -56.05 33.16 -25.89
CA CYS A 711 -55.49 33.01 -27.22
C CYS A 711 -56.54 33.03 -28.35
N VAL A 712 -57.85 33.06 -28.08
CA VAL A 712 -58.92 32.90 -29.10
C VAL A 712 -58.77 33.86 -30.29
N SER A 713 -58.32 35.09 -30.03
CA SER A 713 -58.12 36.12 -31.05
C SER A 713 -56.80 35.99 -31.83
N SER A 714 -55.91 35.06 -31.43
CA SER A 714 -54.59 34.85 -32.01
C SER A 714 -54.58 33.82 -33.15
N ALA A 715 -53.56 33.88 -34.00
CA ALA A 715 -53.31 32.86 -34.99
C ALA A 715 -52.91 31.49 -34.39
N LEU A 716 -52.61 31.42 -33.09
CA LEU A 716 -52.20 30.20 -32.38
C LEU A 716 -53.40 29.36 -31.91
N TYR A 717 -54.59 29.95 -31.78
CA TYR A 717 -55.77 29.25 -31.22
C TYR A 717 -56.15 27.96 -31.96
N PRO A 718 -56.19 27.90 -33.30
CA PRO A 718 -56.52 26.67 -34.01
C PRO A 718 -55.49 25.56 -33.74
N LEU A 719 -54.21 25.92 -33.59
CA LEU A 719 -53.12 24.98 -33.30
C LEU A 719 -53.18 24.48 -31.86
N LEU A 720 -53.45 25.35 -30.88
CA LEU A 720 -53.66 24.98 -29.48
C LEU A 720 -54.87 24.04 -29.31
N SER A 721 -55.99 24.38 -29.94
CA SER A 721 -57.21 23.57 -29.93
C SER A 721 -56.96 22.19 -30.54
N SER A 722 -56.31 22.14 -31.71
CA SER A 722 -55.94 20.86 -32.35
C SER A 722 -54.97 20.05 -31.51
N HIS A 723 -53.97 20.68 -30.88
CA HIS A 723 -52.95 20.02 -30.07
C HIS A 723 -53.55 19.44 -28.78
N MET A 724 -54.43 20.19 -28.11
CA MET A 724 -55.16 19.73 -26.93
C MET A 724 -56.04 18.51 -27.25
N LEU A 725 -56.68 18.50 -28.42
CA LEU A 725 -57.51 17.38 -28.87
C LEU A 725 -56.68 16.14 -29.25
N SER A 726 -55.53 16.31 -29.89
CA SER A 726 -54.68 15.19 -30.32
C SER A 726 -53.87 14.57 -29.18
N HIS A 727 -53.51 15.35 -28.15
CA HIS A 727 -52.66 14.90 -27.04
C HIS A 727 -53.39 14.93 -25.67
N GLN A 728 -54.72 14.89 -25.68
CA GLN A 728 -55.55 15.02 -24.46
C GLN A 728 -55.16 14.05 -23.33
N GLN A 729 -54.88 12.79 -23.67
CA GLN A 729 -54.51 11.78 -22.66
C GLN A 729 -53.09 11.97 -22.11
N GLU A 730 -52.19 12.58 -22.89
CA GLU A 730 -50.79 12.81 -22.50
C GLU A 730 -50.65 14.07 -21.65
N GLY A 731 -51.35 15.16 -22.00
CA GLY A 731 -51.31 16.43 -21.26
C GLY A 731 -52.30 16.55 -20.09
N GLY A 732 -53.25 15.62 -19.96
CA GLY A 732 -54.23 15.65 -18.86
C GLY A 732 -55.23 16.82 -18.90
N TRP A 733 -55.35 17.51 -20.05
CA TRP A 733 -56.25 18.65 -20.21
C TRP A 733 -57.71 18.23 -20.30
N ASP A 734 -58.56 18.87 -19.50
CA ASP A 734 -60.00 18.67 -19.54
C ASP A 734 -60.64 19.57 -20.60
N VAL A 735 -60.96 18.97 -21.74
CA VAL A 735 -61.55 19.66 -22.90
C VAL A 735 -62.96 20.17 -22.60
N GLU A 736 -63.73 19.50 -21.74
CA GLU A 736 -65.07 19.95 -21.35
C GLU A 736 -64.97 21.16 -20.42
N LYS A 737 -64.03 21.14 -19.47
CA LYS A 737 -63.70 22.30 -18.63
C LYS A 737 -63.20 23.49 -19.46
N ALA A 738 -62.28 23.26 -20.39
CA ALA A 738 -61.77 24.30 -21.29
C ALA A 738 -62.89 24.92 -22.17
N ALA A 739 -63.84 24.09 -22.64
CA ALA A 739 -65.02 24.58 -23.36
C ALA A 739 -65.97 25.37 -22.45
N ALA A 740 -66.12 24.99 -21.19
CA ALA A 740 -66.90 25.74 -20.20
C ALA A 740 -66.27 27.12 -19.92
N GLU A 741 -64.95 27.18 -19.79
CA GLU A 741 -64.19 28.44 -19.60
C GLU A 741 -64.29 29.35 -20.82
N LEU A 742 -64.20 28.80 -22.04
CA LEU A 742 -64.46 29.54 -23.29
C LEU A 742 -65.90 30.08 -23.35
N MET A 743 -66.89 29.29 -22.93
CA MET A 743 -68.29 29.74 -22.86
C MET A 743 -68.47 30.88 -21.84
N ALA A 744 -67.87 30.74 -20.66
CA ALA A 744 -67.93 31.72 -19.59
C ALA A 744 -67.28 33.06 -20.01
N ALA A 745 -66.21 33.00 -20.80
CA ALA A 745 -65.54 34.16 -21.39
C ALA A 745 -66.27 34.76 -22.62
N GLY A 746 -67.38 34.16 -23.07
CA GLY A 746 -68.20 34.67 -24.18
C GLY A 746 -67.87 34.11 -25.56
N HIS A 747 -66.87 33.24 -25.68
CA HIS A 747 -66.43 32.58 -26.91
C HIS A 747 -67.26 31.32 -27.21
N ARG A 748 -68.57 31.51 -27.39
CA ARG A 748 -69.53 30.41 -27.58
C ARG A 748 -69.25 29.60 -28.86
N PRO A 749 -69.05 30.19 -30.05
CA PRO A 749 -68.78 29.43 -31.27
C PRO A 749 -67.54 28.52 -31.15
N GLU A 750 -66.49 29.02 -30.50
CA GLU A 750 -65.22 28.34 -30.29
C GLU A 750 -65.35 27.19 -29.28
N ALA A 751 -66.03 27.42 -28.14
CA ALA A 751 -66.38 26.38 -27.18
C ALA A 751 -67.19 25.23 -27.82
N GLY A 752 -68.16 25.58 -28.66
CA GLY A 752 -69.02 24.60 -29.33
C GLY A 752 -68.25 23.79 -30.38
N SER A 753 -67.36 24.45 -31.12
CA SER A 753 -66.50 23.81 -32.11
C SER A 753 -65.50 22.85 -31.46
N LEU A 754 -64.93 23.24 -30.31
CA LEU A 754 -64.03 22.40 -29.53
C LEU A 754 -64.72 21.12 -29.03
N LEU A 755 -65.95 21.23 -28.50
CA LEU A 755 -66.73 20.06 -28.05
C LEU A 755 -67.14 19.14 -29.21
N LEU A 756 -67.54 19.70 -30.35
CA LEU A 756 -67.85 18.93 -31.55
C LEU A 756 -66.64 18.09 -32.00
N ALA A 757 -65.44 18.67 -31.95
CA ALA A 757 -64.19 17.99 -32.26
C ALA A 757 -63.82 16.93 -31.21
N HIS A 758 -63.94 17.25 -29.92
CA HIS A 758 -63.68 16.31 -28.83
C HIS A 758 -64.56 15.06 -28.90
N ARG A 759 -65.84 15.21 -29.25
CA ARG A 759 -66.80 14.10 -29.37
C ARG A 759 -66.72 13.36 -30.70
N GLY A 760 -65.74 13.66 -31.56
CA GLY A 760 -65.50 12.96 -32.83
C GLY A 760 -66.59 13.21 -33.89
N THR A 761 -67.24 14.38 -33.86
CA THR A 761 -68.24 14.74 -34.88
C THR A 761 -67.55 14.88 -36.25
N HIS A 762 -68.22 14.53 -37.35
CA HIS A 762 -67.63 14.63 -38.69
C HIS A 762 -67.49 16.11 -39.12
N GLN A 763 -66.36 16.50 -39.74
CA GLN A 763 -66.05 17.90 -40.13
C GLN A 763 -67.16 18.57 -40.97
N GLY A 764 -67.86 17.82 -41.82
CA GLY A 764 -69.01 18.32 -42.60
C GLY A 764 -70.23 18.77 -41.76
N GLN A 765 -70.24 18.51 -40.46
CA GLN A 765 -71.28 18.95 -39.52
C GLN A 765 -70.81 20.10 -38.61
N PHE A 766 -69.61 20.67 -38.81
CA PHE A 766 -69.09 21.83 -38.09
C PHE A 766 -69.65 23.11 -38.71
N THR A 767 -70.89 23.44 -38.36
CA THR A 767 -71.54 24.68 -38.74
C THR A 767 -71.63 25.59 -37.52
N PHE A 768 -71.70 26.91 -37.73
CA PHE A 768 -71.91 27.87 -36.65
C PHE A 768 -73.14 27.53 -35.79
N ASN A 769 -74.23 27.09 -36.44
CA ASN A 769 -75.47 26.71 -35.76
C ASN A 769 -75.31 25.41 -34.95
N SER A 770 -74.56 24.41 -35.45
CA SER A 770 -74.32 23.18 -34.70
C SER A 770 -73.39 23.41 -33.50
N ALA A 771 -72.36 24.25 -33.64
CA ALA A 771 -71.49 24.65 -32.53
C ALA A 771 -72.28 25.32 -31.41
N LEU A 772 -73.20 26.24 -31.71
CA LEU A 772 -74.04 26.89 -30.68
C LEU A 772 -75.10 25.95 -30.07
N ALA A 773 -75.64 25.01 -30.85
CA ALA A 773 -76.67 24.10 -30.38
C ALA A 773 -76.14 23.06 -29.39
N VAL A 774 -74.91 22.57 -29.57
CA VAL A 774 -74.32 21.55 -28.70
C VAL A 774 -73.96 22.07 -27.31
N LEU A 775 -73.66 23.37 -27.19
CA LEU A 775 -73.32 24.00 -25.92
C LEU A 775 -74.38 23.79 -24.85
N ARG A 776 -75.68 23.95 -25.17
CA ARG A 776 -76.79 23.75 -24.22
C ARG A 776 -77.01 22.29 -23.82
N LYS A 777 -76.44 21.36 -24.59
CA LYS A 777 -76.67 19.92 -24.45
C LYS A 777 -75.55 19.24 -23.66
N TRP A 778 -74.33 19.78 -23.74
CA TRP A 778 -73.11 19.14 -23.24
C TRP A 778 -72.40 19.95 -22.16
N LEU A 779 -72.76 21.21 -21.95
CA LEU A 779 -72.37 22.08 -20.84
C LEU A 779 -73.64 22.66 -20.19
#